data_AF-A9CBT7-F1
#
_entry.id   AF-A9CBT7-F1
#
_cell.length_a   1.000
_cell.length_b   1.000
_cell.length_c   1.000
_cell.angle_alpha   90.00
_cell.angle_beta   90.00
_cell.angle_gamma   90.00
#
_symmetry.space_group_name_H-M   'P 1'
#
loop_
_entity.id
_entity.type
_entity.pdbx_description
1 polymer ?
#
loop_
_entity_poly.entity_id
_entity_poly.type
_entity_poly.pdbx_seq_one_letter_code
_entity_poly.pdbx_strand_id
1 'polypeptide(L)'
;GPAGTGKTETTKDLAKAIAKHCVVFNCSDALDYIAMGKFFKGLCSCGSWACFDEFNRIELEVLSVIAQQILTIQTAIYKLSLARVVNNNPTFNFEDSSCAIFITMNPGYQGRSELPDNLKALFRPVAMMIPNYTMITEISLYSYGFQYARELAIKITYSLKLASEQLSTQSHYDFGMRAVKSIILAAGTLKRTMDADEDEYYLILKAIRDCNIPKFTHKDVPLFEAILQDLFPTTQFKVGQYELLHHAIKKISETNNLVLYDRFYQKIIELFETIQVRHGLMIVGGALGGKSSILKVLGDSIELSNKEEYLKQHPEIVELMHKLQKEEEERELAYKNLSQIEKRRLARQQTGIDLAPKQEIVLEYDRVKKFFINPKSISGQMLFGDVEEASGEWHDGITALTFRQCQEEDSNHYKWVVFDGPVDALWIENMNTVLDDNKKLCLTNGETIPLANKMSIMFEVENLYEASPATVSRCGMVYLEQQDLKWEVFYTCWYNNLTGNLQGEEQNQFYHSLLEELLKPAIEYLLKKKTPLPVTPQWAAMNFLKMFEGFLLKKKNKAQTIEALKYEQEQQISREKAALLEGKELQAKKKTFSDKEKSEVFSKFLMAMIWSCGGLLLEEERDQFSLVLHNLIKIYIQKEKDIIKSTLPNEKENLFDQRFFSQKMNWNLWKVGGQYKIPPEIQFYEIFIPTTDSIRYTYLLKSLLLHNTSTLFLGKTGTGKTAIHKRLLLNDLDPDSFITTITAFSANIPVNQVQDVLESKLEKQKRKKGVYGPLIGRINIIFVDDINMPNKEYYGAQPPLELIRQYFTYGGWYDRKALEFNQIVDIQITAAMGMGRASISDRLLRHFHLIYLNPTDSNTLFFMTQKILEWGFREHIDKIKFMTQNLSNLCLQVHKQIEKTFLPLPSKSHYLFNFRDLMNVLQGVLEVPGSKYEATGDYQGQILRLWLFETNCVYKDRLIEKKDIFKYDSIIKENLEIYFKTSVDKIMFDFKGEPIKDLLFGNFKPDNVYQELNMDQNTIRKLIQDHIDSYNRINNQKINIVVFHDAIQLLSKINRIINQTFSHALLIGLGGSGAHTLTRLATFISGYTIQEIEGEKSLSIDDWKDQMRQLLKNIVMKEQRSVLLLSDSQFDSELYFEDINNLLNLGEIPNLFQGEE
;
A
#
# COMPACT_ATOMS: atom_id res chain seq x y z
N GLY A 1 -22.68 31.12 5.86
CA GLY A 1 -21.71 31.83 5.00
C GLY A 1 -20.50 30.95 4.75
N PRO A 2 -19.72 31.17 3.67
CA PRO A 2 -18.54 30.35 3.33
C PRO A 2 -17.51 30.25 4.47
N ALA A 3 -16.63 29.25 4.43
CA ALA A 3 -15.52 29.13 5.39
C ALA A 3 -14.56 30.32 5.30
N GLY A 4 -13.91 30.70 6.41
CA GLY A 4 -12.93 31.80 6.43
C GLY A 4 -13.50 33.22 6.36
N THR A 5 -14.82 33.38 6.54
CA THR A 5 -15.52 34.68 6.51
C THR A 5 -15.59 35.40 7.87
N GLY A 6 -14.93 34.87 8.91
CA GLY A 6 -14.89 35.51 10.23
C GLY A 6 -16.15 35.31 11.08
N LYS A 7 -16.93 34.24 10.88
CA LYS A 7 -18.22 33.99 11.57
C LYS A 7 -18.06 33.91 13.09
N THR A 8 -17.12 33.07 13.53
CA THR A 8 -16.85 32.80 14.94
C THR A 8 -16.19 34.01 15.60
N GLU A 9 -15.25 34.63 14.89
CA GLU A 9 -14.51 35.82 15.33
C GLU A 9 -15.42 37.02 15.52
N THR A 10 -16.34 37.29 14.58
CA THR A 10 -17.31 38.38 14.71
C THR A 10 -18.18 38.22 15.96
N THR A 11 -18.60 36.99 16.27
CA THR A 11 -19.39 36.69 17.47
C THR A 11 -18.57 36.91 18.75
N LYS A 12 -17.32 36.45 18.76
CA LYS A 12 -16.40 36.59 19.88
C LYS A 12 -16.04 38.06 20.15
N ASP A 13 -15.76 38.83 19.10
CA ASP A 13 -15.42 40.24 19.19
C ASP A 13 -16.63 41.09 19.62
N LEU A 14 -17.83 40.77 19.13
CA LEU A 14 -19.07 41.41 19.58
C LEU A 14 -19.30 41.16 21.07
N ALA A 15 -19.15 39.92 21.53
CA ALA A 15 -19.28 39.57 22.94
C ALA A 15 -18.26 40.33 23.80
N LYS A 16 -17.00 40.40 23.35
CA LYS A 16 -15.94 41.17 24.01
C LYS A 16 -16.28 42.66 24.09
N ALA A 17 -16.83 43.24 23.03
CA ALA A 17 -17.22 44.66 22.99
C ALA A 17 -18.32 45.01 24.00
N ILE A 18 -19.19 44.06 24.35
CA ILE A 18 -20.24 44.23 25.36
C ILE A 18 -19.87 43.62 26.73
N ALA A 19 -18.60 43.29 26.94
CA ALA A 19 -18.09 42.67 28.17
C ALA A 19 -18.77 41.34 28.56
N LYS A 20 -19.16 40.53 27.56
CA LYS A 20 -19.66 39.17 27.75
C LYS A 20 -18.59 38.12 27.44
N HIS A 21 -18.49 37.12 28.31
CA HIS A 21 -17.65 35.97 28.05
C HIS A 21 -18.32 35.08 26.98
N CYS A 22 -17.64 34.85 25.86
CA CYS A 22 -18.10 33.97 24.79
C CYS A 22 -17.29 32.68 24.78
N VAL A 23 -17.95 31.56 25.07
CA VAL A 23 -17.38 30.22 24.99
C VAL A 23 -17.57 29.71 23.57
N VAL A 24 -16.47 29.48 22.86
CA VAL A 24 -16.51 28.89 21.52
C VAL A 24 -16.32 27.38 21.66
N PHE A 25 -17.23 26.61 21.07
CA PHE A 25 -17.20 25.15 21.09
C PHE A 25 -17.25 24.62 19.66
N ASN A 26 -16.27 23.80 19.27
CA ASN A 26 -16.24 23.20 17.93
C ASN A 26 -17.04 21.90 17.94
N CYS A 27 -18.05 21.79 17.08
CA CYS A 27 -18.95 20.63 17.08
C CYS A 27 -18.37 19.45 16.29
N SER A 28 -18.59 18.25 16.81
CA SER A 28 -18.29 16.98 16.15
C SER A 28 -19.54 16.09 16.12
N ASP A 29 -19.47 15.02 15.34
CA ASP A 29 -20.44 13.92 15.28
C ASP A 29 -20.56 13.16 16.61
N ALA A 30 -19.45 12.98 17.35
CA ALA A 30 -19.42 12.29 18.64
C ALA A 30 -20.13 13.01 19.82
N LEU A 31 -20.80 14.14 19.56
CA LEU A 31 -21.32 15.02 20.61
C LEU A 31 -22.76 14.65 21.00
N ASP A 32 -22.94 14.17 22.22
CA ASP A 32 -24.24 13.71 22.74
C ASP A 32 -25.11 14.84 23.35
N TYR A 33 -26.44 14.67 23.30
CA TYR A 33 -27.42 15.61 23.85
C TYR A 33 -27.30 15.77 25.38
N ILE A 34 -26.77 14.77 26.10
CA ILE A 34 -26.53 14.84 27.54
C ILE A 34 -25.38 15.80 27.85
N ALA A 35 -24.28 15.70 27.10
CA ALA A 35 -23.14 16.60 27.23
C ALA A 35 -23.55 18.05 26.93
N MET A 36 -24.34 18.25 25.87
CA MET A 36 -24.91 19.56 25.53
C MET A 36 -25.85 20.10 26.60
N GLY A 37 -26.69 19.25 27.20
CA GLY A 37 -27.53 19.65 28.32
C GLY A 37 -26.72 20.17 29.51
N LYS A 38 -25.61 19.49 29.86
CA LYS A 38 -24.68 19.96 30.91
C LYS A 38 -24.03 21.28 30.53
N PHE A 39 -23.62 21.44 29.27
CA PHE A 39 -23.03 22.68 28.76
C PHE A 39 -24.01 23.85 28.86
N PHE A 40 -25.26 23.67 28.40
CA PHE A 40 -26.30 24.69 28.50
C PHE A 40 -26.66 25.03 29.95
N LYS A 41 -26.62 24.06 30.86
CA LYS A 41 -26.80 24.32 32.29
C LYS A 41 -25.73 25.27 32.82
N GLY A 42 -24.47 25.04 32.45
CA GLY A 42 -23.38 25.98 32.74
C GLY A 42 -23.64 27.36 32.13
N LEU A 43 -23.96 27.40 30.83
CA LEU A 43 -24.22 28.63 30.09
C LEU A 43 -25.30 29.52 30.74
N CYS A 44 -26.43 28.92 31.13
CA CYS A 44 -27.55 29.62 31.77
C CYS A 44 -27.22 30.09 33.19
N SER A 45 -26.40 29.32 33.91
CA SER A 45 -25.95 29.70 35.26
C SER A 45 -24.96 30.87 35.21
N CYS A 46 -24.08 30.91 34.20
CA CYS A 46 -23.03 31.93 34.12
C CYS A 46 -23.43 33.21 33.36
N GLY A 47 -24.59 33.24 32.69
CA GLY A 47 -24.98 34.39 31.84
C GLY A 47 -24.06 34.65 30.64
N SER A 48 -23.29 33.63 30.22
CA SER A 48 -22.29 33.75 29.15
C SER A 48 -22.91 33.55 27.77
N TRP A 49 -22.16 33.90 26.73
CA TRP A 49 -22.51 33.58 25.34
C TRP A 49 -21.83 32.29 24.92
N ALA A 50 -22.49 31.51 24.06
CA ALA A 50 -21.91 30.33 23.45
C ALA A 50 -21.93 30.47 21.93
N CYS A 51 -20.81 30.16 21.28
CA CYS A 51 -20.73 30.06 19.82
C CYS A 51 -20.36 28.62 19.47
N PHE A 52 -21.32 27.89 18.92
CA PHE A 52 -21.11 26.54 18.42
C PHE A 52 -20.63 26.61 16.97
N ASP A 53 -19.35 26.33 16.78
CA ASP A 53 -18.72 26.33 15.47
C ASP A 53 -19.07 25.02 14.74
N GLU A 54 -19.38 25.14 13.45
CA GLU A 54 -19.75 24.02 12.58
C GLU A 54 -20.87 23.13 13.14
N PHE A 55 -21.91 23.77 13.70
CA PHE A 55 -23.03 23.11 14.40
C PHE A 55 -23.75 22.04 13.56
N ASN A 56 -23.64 22.13 12.24
CA ASN A 56 -24.20 21.18 11.31
C ASN A 56 -23.35 19.91 11.10
N ARG A 57 -22.39 19.62 11.99
CA ARG A 57 -21.69 18.33 12.08
C ARG A 57 -22.38 17.32 13.00
N ILE A 58 -23.25 17.78 13.88
CA ILE A 58 -23.97 16.92 14.81
C ILE A 58 -25.00 16.09 14.04
N GLU A 59 -25.17 14.83 14.45
CA GLU A 59 -26.17 13.94 13.88
C GLU A 59 -27.58 14.51 14.00
N LEU A 60 -28.42 14.23 13.00
CA LEU A 60 -29.75 14.80 12.89
C LEU A 60 -30.67 14.39 14.06
N GLU A 61 -30.49 13.17 14.57
CA GLU A 61 -31.22 12.64 15.73
C GLU A 61 -30.92 13.44 16.99
N VAL A 62 -29.63 13.69 17.27
CA VAL A 62 -29.17 14.48 18.41
C VAL A 62 -29.59 15.95 18.28
N LEU A 63 -29.47 16.54 17.09
CA LEU A 63 -29.90 17.91 16.81
C LEU A 63 -31.38 18.14 17.13
N SER A 64 -32.21 17.13 16.92
CA SER A 64 -33.66 17.21 17.20
C SER A 64 -33.93 17.34 18.70
N VAL A 65 -33.18 16.63 19.54
CA VAL A 65 -33.26 16.74 21.01
C VAL A 65 -32.70 18.08 21.50
N ILE A 66 -31.55 18.51 20.94
CA ILE A 66 -30.93 19.81 21.26
C ILE A 66 -31.88 20.97 20.91
N ALA A 67 -32.63 20.89 19.82
CA ALA A 67 -33.63 21.90 19.46
C ALA A 67 -34.66 22.12 20.58
N GLN A 68 -35.13 21.03 21.21
CA GLN A 68 -36.06 21.11 22.33
C GLN A 68 -35.43 21.74 23.58
N GLN A 69 -34.15 21.45 23.85
CA GLN A 69 -33.40 22.08 24.94
C GLN A 69 -33.25 23.59 24.71
N ILE A 70 -32.87 24.02 23.50
CA ILE A 70 -32.71 25.43 23.13
C ILE A 70 -34.05 26.18 23.20
N LEU A 71 -35.13 25.59 22.67
CA LEU A 71 -36.47 26.17 22.74
C LEU A 71 -36.91 26.39 24.20
N THR A 72 -36.61 25.44 25.08
CA THR A 72 -36.89 25.55 26.52
C THR A 72 -36.15 26.74 27.13
N ILE A 73 -34.87 26.91 26.79
CA ILE A 73 -34.03 28.04 27.25
C ILE A 73 -34.57 29.37 26.75
N GLN A 74 -34.84 29.50 25.45
CA GLN A 74 -35.37 30.73 24.85
C GLN A 74 -36.74 31.10 25.42
N THR A 75 -37.61 30.11 25.64
CA THR A 75 -38.94 30.34 26.24
C THR A 75 -38.82 30.82 27.68
N ALA A 76 -37.87 30.28 28.45
CA ALA A 76 -37.60 30.70 29.83
C ALA A 76 -37.11 32.15 29.90
N ILE A 77 -36.17 32.52 29.02
CA ILE A 77 -35.66 33.90 28.89
C ILE A 77 -36.80 34.85 28.48
N TYR A 78 -37.60 34.48 27.49
CA TYR A 78 -38.73 35.29 27.00
C TYR A 78 -39.77 35.56 28.09
N LYS A 79 -40.08 34.57 28.92
CA LYS A 79 -41.05 34.69 30.02
C LYS A 79 -40.50 35.46 31.23
N LEU A 80 -39.24 35.92 31.19
CA LEU A 80 -38.53 36.57 32.32
C LEU A 80 -38.61 35.76 33.63
N SER A 81 -38.78 34.43 33.52
CA SER A 81 -38.93 33.57 34.68
C SER A 81 -37.54 33.20 35.21
N LEU A 82 -37.11 33.85 36.31
CA LEU A 82 -35.94 33.46 37.10
C LEU A 82 -36.14 32.12 37.86
N ALA A 83 -37.18 31.35 37.53
CA ALA A 83 -37.55 30.13 38.22
C ALA A 83 -37.05 28.88 37.48
N ARG A 84 -36.64 27.88 38.27
CA ARG A 84 -36.23 26.53 37.87
C ARG A 84 -37.16 25.95 36.79
N VAL A 85 -36.66 25.79 35.57
CA VAL A 85 -37.40 25.10 34.51
C VAL A 85 -37.05 23.61 34.58
N VAL A 86 -38.04 22.78 34.92
CA VAL A 86 -37.91 21.32 34.97
C VAL A 86 -38.56 20.76 33.71
N ASN A 87 -37.76 20.18 32.81
CA ASN A 87 -38.24 19.27 31.79
C ASN A 87 -37.18 18.21 31.51
N ASN A 88 -37.54 16.94 31.73
CA ASN A 88 -36.83 15.70 31.36
C ASN A 88 -35.27 15.71 31.42
N ASN A 89 -34.69 16.35 32.44
CA ASN A 89 -33.25 16.59 32.68
C ASN A 89 -32.50 17.33 31.53
N PRO A 90 -31.64 18.33 31.82
CA PRO A 90 -31.27 18.92 33.11
C PRO A 90 -32.14 20.14 33.48
N THR A 91 -32.23 20.43 34.78
CA THR A 91 -32.84 21.68 35.26
C THR A 91 -31.95 22.87 34.93
N PHE A 92 -32.47 23.86 34.22
CA PHE A 92 -31.77 25.11 33.93
C PHE A 92 -32.06 26.13 35.04
N ASN A 93 -30.99 26.58 35.70
CA ASN A 93 -31.04 27.72 36.61
C ASN A 93 -30.58 28.94 35.83
N PHE A 94 -31.39 30.00 35.83
CA PHE A 94 -31.07 31.28 35.19
C PHE A 94 -30.67 32.27 36.27
N GLU A 95 -29.36 32.45 36.49
CA GLU A 95 -28.85 33.52 37.36
C GLU A 95 -28.71 34.84 36.59
N ASP A 96 -28.48 34.77 35.28
CA ASP A 96 -28.44 35.92 34.37
C ASP A 96 -29.14 35.57 33.04
N SER A 97 -30.20 36.31 32.72
CA SER A 97 -31.04 36.11 31.53
C SER A 97 -30.43 36.64 30.23
N SER A 98 -29.21 37.19 30.27
CA SER A 98 -28.51 37.71 29.09
C SER A 98 -27.59 36.71 28.39
N CYS A 99 -27.72 35.41 28.72
CA CYS A 99 -27.08 34.33 27.98
C CYS A 99 -27.63 34.25 26.54
N ALA A 100 -26.77 33.87 25.59
CA ALA A 100 -27.13 33.76 24.19
C ALA A 100 -26.39 32.60 23.50
N ILE A 101 -27.05 32.01 22.51
CA ILE A 101 -26.53 30.88 21.74
C ILE A 101 -26.39 31.32 20.28
N PHE A 102 -25.19 31.17 19.74
CA PHE A 102 -24.85 31.41 18.36
C PHE A 102 -24.41 30.09 17.73
N ILE A 103 -24.77 29.90 16.47
CA ILE A 103 -24.35 28.74 15.68
C ILE A 103 -23.69 29.23 14.39
N THR A 104 -22.60 28.58 13.98
CA THR A 104 -22.01 28.80 12.67
C THR A 104 -22.26 27.57 11.80
N MET A 105 -22.37 27.81 10.49
CA MET A 105 -22.53 26.76 9.50
C MET A 105 -21.77 27.14 8.23
N ASN A 106 -21.13 26.15 7.62
CA ASN A 106 -20.69 26.26 6.23
C ASN A 106 -21.49 25.26 5.39
N PRO A 107 -22.48 25.74 4.60
CA PRO A 107 -23.27 24.87 3.74
C PRO A 107 -22.43 24.31 2.59
N GLY A 108 -22.80 23.11 2.09
CA GLY A 108 -22.21 22.51 0.89
C GLY A 108 -20.87 21.79 1.06
N TYR A 109 -20.46 21.50 2.30
CA TYR A 109 -19.28 20.66 2.58
C TYR A 109 -19.71 19.25 3.00
N GLN A 110 -18.90 18.26 2.64
CA GLN A 110 -19.11 16.85 2.95
C GLN A 110 -19.12 16.60 4.47
N GLY A 111 -19.96 15.65 4.94
CA GLY A 111 -20.11 15.35 6.37
C GLY A 111 -20.91 16.39 7.17
N ARG A 112 -21.59 17.32 6.50
CA ARG A 112 -22.42 18.34 7.17
C ARG A 112 -23.88 18.19 6.80
N SER A 113 -24.74 18.11 7.82
CA SER A 113 -26.19 17.99 7.69
C SER A 113 -26.84 19.34 7.36
N GLU A 114 -28.03 19.30 6.77
CA GLU A 114 -28.90 20.48 6.81
C GLU A 114 -29.59 20.55 8.17
N LEU A 115 -29.74 21.77 8.71
CA LEU A 115 -30.44 21.93 9.97
C LEU A 115 -31.95 21.60 9.78
N PRO A 116 -32.54 20.82 10.71
CA PRO A 116 -33.98 20.64 10.79
C PRO A 116 -34.75 21.98 10.84
N ASP A 117 -35.93 22.04 10.24
CA ASP A 117 -36.70 23.30 10.14
C ASP A 117 -37.17 23.81 11.51
N ASN A 118 -37.48 22.91 12.44
CA ASN A 118 -37.81 23.26 13.84
C ASN A 118 -36.65 23.98 14.54
N LEU A 119 -35.41 23.58 14.26
CA LEU A 119 -34.20 24.21 14.79
C LEU A 119 -33.89 25.52 14.07
N LYS A 120 -34.02 25.56 12.74
CA LYS A 120 -33.86 26.80 11.94
C LYS A 120 -34.78 27.91 12.45
N ALA A 121 -36.01 27.58 12.85
CA ALA A 121 -36.97 28.54 13.39
C ALA A 121 -36.53 29.20 14.72
N LEU A 122 -35.62 28.58 15.49
CA LEU A 122 -35.11 29.12 16.75
C LEU A 122 -34.01 30.17 16.56
N PHE A 123 -33.45 30.29 15.36
CA PHE A 123 -32.30 31.15 15.08
C PHE A 123 -32.62 32.21 14.03
N ARG A 124 -31.96 33.37 14.14
CA ARG A 124 -31.99 34.40 13.10
C ARG A 124 -30.84 34.15 12.11
N PRO A 125 -31.12 33.98 10.81
CA PRO A 125 -30.06 33.76 9.83
C PRO A 125 -29.28 35.05 9.58
N VAL A 126 -27.95 34.95 9.60
CA VAL A 126 -27.03 36.05 9.25
C VAL A 126 -26.15 35.59 8.09
N ALA A 127 -26.28 36.29 6.96
CA ALA A 127 -25.48 36.01 5.77
C ALA A 127 -24.12 36.74 5.87
N MET A 128 -23.05 35.97 6.07
CA MET A 128 -21.68 36.49 6.04
C MET A 128 -21.04 36.28 4.67
N MET A 129 -20.59 37.39 4.08
CA MET A 129 -19.91 37.46 2.78
C MET A 129 -18.39 37.49 2.94
N ILE A 130 -17.67 37.34 1.83
CA ILE A 130 -16.20 37.40 1.81
C ILE A 130 -15.76 38.82 2.21
N PRO A 131 -14.89 38.96 3.23
CA PRO A 131 -14.43 40.27 3.67
C PRO A 131 -13.42 40.88 2.69
N ASN A 132 -13.21 42.19 2.79
CA ASN A 132 -12.19 42.87 2.00
C ASN A 132 -10.78 42.55 2.54
N TYR A 133 -10.08 41.61 1.88
CA TYR A 133 -8.74 41.16 2.27
C TYR A 133 -7.72 42.31 2.27
N THR A 134 -7.84 43.28 1.38
CA THR A 134 -6.89 44.40 1.27
C THR A 134 -6.95 45.27 2.51
N MET A 135 -8.16 45.60 2.98
CA MET A 135 -8.35 46.39 4.20
C MET A 135 -7.82 45.67 5.45
N ILE A 136 -8.07 44.36 5.56
CA ILE A 136 -7.55 43.55 6.67
C ILE A 136 -6.02 43.51 6.64
N THR A 137 -5.43 43.34 5.45
CA THR A 137 -3.99 43.29 5.24
C THR A 137 -3.33 44.63 5.61
N GLU A 138 -3.92 45.75 5.17
CA GLU A 138 -3.45 47.10 5.48
C GLU A 138 -3.38 47.34 7.00
N ILE A 139 -4.48 47.07 7.72
CA ILE A 139 -4.55 47.25 9.18
C ILE A 139 -3.53 46.34 9.89
N SER A 140 -3.40 45.10 9.42
CA SER A 140 -2.46 44.14 10.00
C SER A 140 -1.01 44.58 9.80
N LEU A 141 -0.63 45.04 8.61
CA LEU A 141 0.72 45.53 8.34
C LEU A 141 1.05 46.77 9.19
N TYR A 142 0.11 47.71 9.36
CA TYR A 142 0.33 48.84 10.28
C TYR A 142 0.60 48.36 11.72
N SER A 143 -0.09 47.30 12.17
CA SER A 143 0.15 46.75 13.52
C SER A 143 1.55 46.15 13.70
N TYR A 144 2.21 45.74 12.60
CA TYR A 144 3.61 45.29 12.59
C TYR A 144 4.62 46.41 12.36
N GLY A 145 4.18 47.66 12.23
CA GLY A 145 5.05 48.83 12.08
C GLY A 145 5.45 49.19 10.65
N PHE A 146 4.74 48.68 9.64
CA PHE A 146 4.98 49.06 8.24
C PHE A 146 4.44 50.47 7.94
N GLN A 147 5.24 51.31 7.28
CA GLN A 147 4.87 52.67 6.89
C GLN A 147 4.08 52.70 5.57
N TYR A 148 4.45 51.85 4.60
CA TYR A 148 3.82 51.78 3.27
C TYR A 148 2.71 50.70 3.20
N ALA A 149 2.12 50.35 4.34
CA ALA A 149 1.17 49.24 4.50
C ALA A 149 0.02 49.23 3.48
N ARG A 150 -0.52 50.41 3.11
CA ARG A 150 -1.63 50.53 2.16
C ARG A 150 -1.26 50.05 0.76
N GLU A 151 -0.12 50.48 0.24
CA GLU A 151 0.34 50.07 -1.10
C GLU A 151 0.74 48.59 -1.10
N LEU A 152 1.45 48.15 -0.06
CA LEU A 152 1.89 46.77 0.10
C LEU A 152 0.71 45.80 0.23
N ALA A 153 -0.36 46.19 0.93
CA ALA A 153 -1.57 45.39 1.05
C ALA A 153 -2.27 45.16 -0.30
N ILE A 154 -2.31 46.17 -1.16
CA ILE A 154 -2.83 46.04 -2.53
C ILE A 154 -1.97 45.03 -3.29
N LYS A 155 -0.64 45.16 -3.24
CA LYS A 155 0.27 44.24 -3.94
C LYS A 155 0.14 42.78 -3.46
N ILE A 156 0.07 42.53 -2.15
CA ILE A 156 -0.14 41.18 -1.59
C ILE A 156 -1.44 40.58 -2.11
N THR A 157 -2.55 41.30 -1.96
CA THR A 157 -3.87 40.77 -2.32
C THR A 157 -4.03 40.59 -3.83
N TYR A 158 -3.47 41.49 -4.63
CA TYR A 158 -3.50 41.38 -6.10
C TYR A 158 -2.59 40.26 -6.61
N SER A 159 -1.43 40.02 -5.98
CA SER A 159 -0.54 38.92 -6.36
C SER A 159 -1.22 37.56 -6.25
N LEU A 160 -1.93 37.29 -5.15
CA LEU A 160 -2.68 36.05 -4.95
C LEU A 160 -3.92 35.96 -5.84
N LYS A 161 -4.59 37.10 -6.11
CA LYS A 161 -5.71 37.13 -7.04
C LYS A 161 -5.28 36.76 -8.45
N LEU A 162 -4.24 37.39 -8.99
CA LEU A 162 -3.68 37.07 -10.31
C LEU A 162 -3.18 35.62 -10.35
N ALA A 163 -2.53 35.15 -9.30
CA ALA A 163 -2.10 33.76 -9.20
C ALA A 163 -3.31 32.79 -9.29
N SER A 164 -4.42 33.10 -8.62
CA SER A 164 -5.64 32.27 -8.69
C SER A 164 -6.33 32.26 -10.05
N GLU A 165 -6.13 33.30 -10.87
CA GLU A 165 -6.71 33.44 -12.20
C GLU A 165 -5.81 32.87 -13.32
N GLN A 166 -4.48 32.92 -13.14
CA GLN A 166 -3.51 32.59 -14.19
C GLN A 166 -2.77 31.26 -14.00
N LEU A 167 -2.59 30.79 -12.76
CA LEU A 167 -1.87 29.53 -12.51
C LEU A 167 -2.76 28.31 -12.76
N SER A 168 -2.13 27.14 -12.88
CA SER A 168 -2.87 25.88 -13.00
C SER A 168 -3.73 25.57 -11.76
N THR A 169 -4.81 24.83 -11.94
CA THR A 169 -5.66 24.39 -10.82
C THR A 169 -5.07 23.15 -10.16
N GLN A 170 -4.74 23.27 -8.86
CA GLN A 170 -4.19 22.18 -8.05
C GLN A 170 -4.93 22.08 -6.72
N SER A 171 -5.05 20.86 -6.16
CA SER A 171 -5.74 20.64 -4.87
C SER A 171 -5.02 21.27 -3.67
N HIS A 172 -3.72 21.51 -3.78
CA HIS A 172 -2.88 22.08 -2.73
C HIS A 172 -2.70 23.60 -2.85
N TYR A 173 -3.32 24.24 -3.84
CA TYR A 173 -3.25 25.70 -4.01
C TYR A 173 -4.29 26.38 -3.11
N ASP A 174 -3.83 27.35 -2.32
CA ASP A 174 -4.68 28.20 -1.49
C ASP A 174 -4.32 29.67 -1.72
N PHE A 175 -5.32 30.43 -2.16
CA PHE A 175 -5.24 31.88 -2.40
C PHE A 175 -6.23 32.65 -1.50
N GLY A 176 -6.81 32.01 -0.49
CA GLY A 176 -7.77 32.60 0.43
C GLY A 176 -7.14 33.48 1.52
N MET A 177 -7.96 33.93 2.47
CA MET A 177 -7.50 34.82 3.56
C MET A 177 -6.42 34.17 4.45
N ARG A 178 -6.39 32.84 4.59
CA ARG A 178 -5.35 32.17 5.38
C ARG A 178 -3.98 32.26 4.72
N ALA A 179 -3.92 32.16 3.39
CA ALA A 179 -2.70 32.42 2.63
C ALA A 179 -2.22 33.87 2.84
N VAL A 180 -3.13 34.85 2.74
CA VAL A 180 -2.84 36.27 3.01
C VAL A 180 -2.29 36.47 4.44
N LYS A 181 -2.96 35.91 5.45
CA LYS A 181 -2.55 36.00 6.86
C LYS A 181 -1.15 35.43 7.09
N SER A 182 -0.81 34.35 6.39
CA SER A 182 0.50 33.71 6.49
C SER A 182 1.62 34.59 5.95
N ILE A 183 1.38 35.25 4.81
CA ILE A 183 2.32 36.22 4.23
C ILE A 183 2.53 37.39 5.19
N ILE A 184 1.45 37.91 5.80
CA ILE A 184 1.53 39.01 6.77
C ILE A 184 2.35 38.60 7.99
N LEU A 185 2.12 37.39 8.52
CA LEU A 185 2.85 36.89 9.69
C LEU A 185 4.35 36.67 9.39
N ALA A 186 4.66 36.14 8.20
CA ALA A 186 6.04 36.03 7.72
C ALA A 186 6.70 37.40 7.58
N ALA A 187 6.02 38.36 6.93
CA ALA A 187 6.52 39.72 6.76
C ALA A 187 6.74 40.45 8.09
N GLY A 188 5.81 40.30 9.05
CA GLY A 188 5.94 40.87 10.39
C GLY A 188 7.06 40.23 11.21
N THR A 189 7.38 38.95 10.95
CA THR A 189 8.53 38.28 11.57
C THR A 189 9.84 38.79 10.97
N LEU A 190 9.92 38.86 9.63
CA LEU A 190 11.06 39.44 8.92
C LEU A 190 11.33 40.88 9.35
N LYS A 191 10.29 41.71 9.53
CA LYS A 191 10.42 43.11 9.99
C LYS A 191 10.98 43.22 11.42
N ARG A 192 10.81 42.18 12.25
CA ARG A 192 11.35 42.15 13.63
C ARG A 192 12.77 41.59 13.68
N THR A 193 13.11 40.67 12.78
CA THR A 193 14.43 40.02 12.76
C THR A 193 15.45 40.82 11.97
N MET A 194 15.03 41.49 10.88
CA MET A 194 15.89 42.28 10.00
C MET A 194 15.94 43.74 10.46
N ASP A 195 16.96 44.49 10.01
CA ASP A 195 17.20 45.87 10.43
C ASP A 195 15.99 46.79 10.18
N ALA A 196 15.76 47.75 11.08
CA ALA A 196 14.62 48.67 11.03
C ALA A 196 14.55 49.49 9.72
N ASP A 197 15.70 49.73 9.10
CA ASP A 197 15.89 50.53 7.88
C ASP A 197 15.79 49.71 6.57
N GLU A 198 15.51 48.40 6.63
CA GLU A 198 15.31 47.59 5.42
C GLU A 198 14.08 48.04 4.61
N ASP A 199 14.20 47.92 3.27
CA ASP A 199 13.14 48.25 2.33
C ASP A 199 11.89 47.36 2.57
N GLU A 200 10.79 47.99 2.96
CA GLU A 200 9.53 47.30 3.23
C GLU A 200 8.99 46.56 2.00
N TYR A 201 9.27 47.05 0.78
CA TYR A 201 8.89 46.35 -0.45
C TYR A 201 9.66 45.03 -0.61
N TYR A 202 10.94 45.00 -0.23
CA TYR A 202 11.75 43.78 -0.25
C TYR A 202 11.25 42.76 0.77
N LEU A 203 10.95 43.17 2.00
CA LEU A 203 10.44 42.28 3.05
C LEU A 203 9.13 41.59 2.63
N ILE A 204 8.23 42.35 2.01
CA ILE A 204 6.95 41.81 1.52
C ILE A 204 7.18 40.91 0.30
N LEU A 205 8.03 41.30 -0.65
CA LEU A 205 8.37 40.47 -1.80
C LEU A 205 8.94 39.12 -1.35
N LYS A 206 9.86 39.13 -0.39
CA LYS A 206 10.44 37.93 0.22
C LYS A 206 9.35 37.07 0.89
N ALA A 207 8.52 37.66 1.75
CA ALA A 207 7.42 36.94 2.41
C ALA A 207 6.43 36.29 1.43
N ILE A 208 6.07 36.98 0.32
CA ILE A 208 5.19 36.42 -0.71
C ILE A 208 5.87 35.23 -1.40
N ARG A 209 7.17 35.34 -1.71
CA ARG A 209 7.95 34.30 -2.37
C ARG A 209 8.06 33.05 -1.49
N ASP A 210 8.55 33.21 -0.27
CA ASP A 210 8.83 32.11 0.67
C ASP A 210 7.55 31.33 1.02
N CYS A 211 6.40 32.02 1.09
CA CYS A 211 5.13 31.37 1.39
C CYS A 211 4.49 30.61 0.20
N ASN A 212 4.88 30.89 -1.05
CA ASN A 212 4.14 30.41 -2.23
C ASN A 212 4.98 29.61 -3.21
N ILE A 213 6.25 29.95 -3.46
CA ILE A 213 7.12 29.17 -4.35
C ILE A 213 7.21 27.70 -3.94
N PRO A 214 7.36 27.35 -2.64
CA PRO A 214 7.42 25.94 -2.25
C PRO A 214 6.18 25.13 -2.63
N LYS A 215 5.04 25.79 -2.85
CA LYS A 215 3.75 25.16 -3.19
C LYS A 215 3.59 24.89 -4.68
N PHE A 216 4.23 25.69 -5.53
CA PHE A 216 3.90 25.72 -6.95
C PHE A 216 4.61 24.63 -7.75
N THR A 217 3.96 24.23 -8.83
CA THR A 217 4.54 23.33 -9.84
C THR A 217 5.67 24.03 -10.60
N HIS A 218 6.58 23.26 -11.21
CA HIS A 218 7.69 23.79 -12.01
C HIS A 218 7.22 24.72 -13.13
N LYS A 219 6.05 24.44 -13.70
CA LYS A 219 5.47 25.21 -14.80
C LYS A 219 4.88 26.54 -14.32
N ASP A 220 4.39 26.57 -13.09
CA ASP A 220 3.72 27.73 -12.51
C ASP A 220 4.70 28.70 -11.84
N VAL A 221 5.86 28.23 -11.38
CA VAL A 221 6.89 29.09 -10.76
C VAL A 221 7.29 30.28 -11.67
N PRO A 222 7.64 30.08 -12.97
CA PRO A 222 7.99 31.20 -13.85
C PRO A 222 6.84 32.19 -14.07
N LEU A 223 5.59 31.70 -14.13
CA LEU A 223 4.40 32.55 -14.28
C LEU A 223 4.20 33.43 -13.04
N PHE A 224 4.38 32.83 -11.85
CA PHE A 224 4.28 33.57 -10.61
C PHE A 224 5.40 34.60 -10.44
N GLU A 225 6.64 34.24 -10.81
CA GLU A 225 7.75 35.20 -10.80
C GLU A 225 7.51 36.37 -11.76
N ALA A 226 6.89 36.15 -12.92
CA ALA A 226 6.47 37.22 -13.83
C ALA A 226 5.42 38.15 -13.19
N ILE A 227 4.40 37.59 -12.51
CA ILE A 227 3.40 38.36 -11.75
C ILE A 227 4.10 39.23 -10.68
N LEU A 228 5.07 38.68 -9.96
CA LEU A 228 5.82 39.43 -8.96
C LEU A 228 6.68 40.53 -9.58
N GLN A 229 7.34 40.27 -10.71
CA GLN A 229 8.15 41.25 -11.41
C GLN A 229 7.31 42.44 -11.91
N ASP A 230 6.08 42.19 -12.38
CA ASP A 230 5.14 43.23 -12.79
C ASP A 230 4.65 44.10 -11.61
N LEU A 231 4.43 43.48 -10.44
CA LEU A 231 3.97 44.17 -9.23
C LEU A 231 5.10 44.88 -8.44
N PHE A 232 6.33 44.38 -8.55
CA PHE A 232 7.53 44.87 -7.87
C PHE A 232 8.70 45.14 -8.84
N PRO A 233 8.54 46.05 -9.82
CA PRO A 233 9.51 46.23 -10.91
C PRO A 233 10.86 46.80 -10.45
N THR A 234 10.89 47.54 -9.33
CA THR A 234 12.08 48.22 -8.81
C THR A 234 12.83 47.42 -7.74
N THR A 235 12.28 46.30 -7.27
CA THR A 235 12.81 45.55 -6.13
C THR A 235 13.43 44.25 -6.62
N GLN A 236 14.75 44.13 -6.52
CA GLN A 236 15.46 42.90 -6.90
C GLN A 236 15.51 41.93 -5.71
N PHE A 237 15.21 40.65 -5.99
CA PHE A 237 15.33 39.60 -5.00
C PHE A 237 16.81 39.26 -4.73
N LYS A 238 17.20 39.30 -3.46
CA LYS A 238 18.49 38.80 -2.98
C LYS A 238 18.29 37.40 -2.42
N VAL A 239 19.05 36.44 -2.93
CA VAL A 239 19.06 35.06 -2.43
C VAL A 239 19.70 35.06 -1.04
N GLY A 240 18.98 34.57 -0.03
CA GLY A 240 19.54 34.35 1.30
C GLY A 240 20.71 33.37 1.24
N GLN A 241 21.83 33.72 1.87
CA GLN A 241 23.00 32.85 1.93
C GLN A 241 22.98 32.10 3.26
N TYR A 242 22.85 30.78 3.18
CA TYR A 242 22.94 29.87 4.33
C TYR A 242 24.25 29.07 4.20
N GLU A 243 25.42 29.71 4.30
CA GLU A 243 26.70 29.05 3.97
C GLU A 243 26.98 27.90 4.96
N LEU A 244 26.76 28.12 6.26
CA LEU A 244 26.88 27.07 7.29
C LEU A 244 25.97 25.85 7.01
N LEU A 245 24.68 26.09 6.75
CA LEU A 245 23.72 25.02 6.46
C LEU A 245 24.04 24.34 5.12
N HIS A 246 24.49 25.09 4.11
CA HIS A 246 24.93 24.56 2.83
C HIS A 246 26.09 23.57 2.98
N HIS A 247 27.12 23.93 3.75
CA HIS A 247 28.25 23.05 4.05
C HIS A 247 27.81 21.80 4.80
N ALA A 248 26.92 21.93 5.80
CA ALA A 248 26.37 20.79 6.53
C ALA A 248 25.56 19.86 5.61
N ILE A 249 24.68 20.40 4.76
CA ILE A 249 23.88 19.64 3.79
C ILE A 249 24.80 18.87 2.84
N LYS A 250 25.85 19.51 2.33
CA LYS A 250 26.81 18.87 1.43
C LYS A 250 27.51 17.69 2.13
N LYS A 251 28.04 17.90 3.33
CA LYS A 251 28.73 16.86 4.11
C LYS A 251 27.81 15.70 4.50
N ILE A 252 26.58 15.98 4.91
CA ILE A 252 25.58 14.95 5.24
C ILE A 252 25.14 14.19 3.99
N SER A 253 25.02 14.85 2.84
CA SER A 253 24.70 14.20 1.57
C SER A 253 25.82 13.24 1.17
N GLU A 254 27.08 13.68 1.26
CA GLU A 254 28.27 12.82 1.03
C GLU A 254 28.30 11.63 1.99
N THR A 255 28.06 11.86 3.30
CA THR A 255 28.04 10.81 4.33
C THR A 255 26.94 9.77 4.09
N ASN A 256 25.77 10.21 3.60
CA ASN A 256 24.65 9.33 3.27
C ASN A 256 24.72 8.76 1.83
N ASN A 257 25.82 8.99 1.10
CA ASN A 257 25.99 8.60 -0.31
C ASN A 257 24.87 9.11 -1.24
N LEU A 258 24.35 10.31 -0.96
CA LEU A 258 23.33 10.99 -1.77
C LEU A 258 23.97 11.98 -2.74
N VAL A 259 23.33 12.18 -3.89
CA VAL A 259 23.73 13.21 -4.86
C VAL A 259 22.97 14.51 -4.58
N LEU A 260 23.70 15.57 -4.26
CA LEU A 260 23.14 16.90 -4.06
C LEU A 260 22.90 17.60 -5.41
N TYR A 261 21.75 17.31 -6.02
CA TYR A 261 21.29 18.03 -7.21
C TYR A 261 20.74 19.42 -6.83
N ASP A 262 20.90 20.44 -7.67
CA ASP A 262 20.52 21.83 -7.36
C ASP A 262 19.08 21.95 -6.86
N ARG A 263 18.15 21.25 -7.51
CA ARG A 263 16.74 21.28 -7.13
C ARG A 263 16.44 20.55 -5.82
N PHE A 264 17.21 19.49 -5.51
CA PHE A 264 17.13 18.80 -4.22
C PHE A 264 17.62 19.71 -3.10
N TYR A 265 18.71 20.44 -3.32
CA TYR A 265 19.21 21.47 -2.40
C TYR A 265 18.20 22.60 -2.18
N GLN A 266 17.64 23.16 -3.26
CA GLN A 266 16.61 24.21 -3.19
C GLN A 266 15.41 23.77 -2.34
N LYS A 267 14.91 22.54 -2.56
CA LYS A 267 13.77 22.00 -1.79
C LYS A 267 14.10 21.75 -0.31
N ILE A 268 15.36 21.46 0.04
CA ILE A 268 15.80 21.39 1.44
C ILE A 268 15.73 22.77 2.10
N ILE A 269 16.16 23.82 1.40
CA ILE A 269 16.12 25.20 1.90
C ILE A 269 14.67 25.69 2.00
N GLU A 270 13.85 25.47 0.98
CA GLU A 270 12.42 25.80 1.02
C GLU A 270 11.70 25.12 2.20
N LEU A 271 12.04 23.86 2.49
CA LEU A 271 11.50 23.17 3.66
C LEU A 271 11.98 23.83 4.96
N PHE A 272 13.27 24.15 5.08
CA PHE A 272 13.82 24.83 6.25
C PHE A 272 13.14 26.17 6.51
N GLU A 273 12.97 27.01 5.48
CA GLU A 273 12.30 28.30 5.58
C GLU A 273 10.83 28.14 5.97
N THR A 274 10.13 27.17 5.38
CA THR A 274 8.73 26.88 5.71
C THR A 274 8.56 26.46 7.17
N ILE A 275 9.51 25.70 7.72
CA ILE A 275 9.53 25.27 9.12
C ILE A 275 9.66 26.46 10.09
N GLN A 276 10.41 27.50 9.72
CA GLN A 276 10.56 28.70 10.56
C GLN A 276 9.26 29.52 10.64
N VAL A 277 8.43 29.48 9.58
CA VAL A 277 7.20 30.26 9.50
C VAL A 277 6.01 29.53 10.11
N ARG A 278 5.92 28.20 9.93
CA ARG A 278 4.75 27.40 10.36
C ARG A 278 5.17 26.13 11.10
N HIS A 279 4.44 25.80 12.16
CA HIS A 279 4.65 24.57 12.92
C HIS A 279 4.00 23.34 12.29
N GLY A 280 2.93 23.50 11.51
CA GLY A 280 2.30 22.42 10.73
C GLY A 280 2.72 22.47 9.26
N LEU A 281 3.24 21.37 8.72
CA LEU A 281 3.74 21.28 7.35
C LEU A 281 3.21 20.06 6.61
N MET A 282 3.03 20.17 5.31
CA MET A 282 2.69 19.09 4.40
C MET A 282 3.73 19.04 3.30
N ILE A 283 4.31 17.86 3.10
CA ILE A 283 5.29 17.55 2.07
C ILE A 283 4.60 16.62 1.08
N VAL A 284 4.25 17.17 -0.08
CA VAL A 284 3.38 16.52 -1.07
C VAL A 284 4.20 16.16 -2.31
N GLY A 285 4.00 14.96 -2.86
CA GLY A 285 4.61 14.57 -4.13
C GLY A 285 4.51 13.07 -4.40
N GLY A 286 4.81 12.64 -5.62
CA GLY A 286 4.76 11.22 -6.00
C GLY A 286 5.76 10.33 -5.24
N ALA A 287 5.59 9.02 -5.39
CA ALA A 287 6.59 8.04 -4.97
C ALA A 287 7.96 8.32 -5.63
N LEU A 288 9.05 8.02 -4.92
CA LEU A 288 10.43 8.24 -5.38
C LEU A 288 10.82 9.72 -5.67
N GLY A 289 10.03 10.70 -5.21
CA GLY A 289 10.36 12.14 -5.33
C GLY A 289 11.38 12.68 -4.32
N GLY A 290 12.00 11.85 -3.48
CA GLY A 290 13.03 12.28 -2.52
C GLY A 290 12.54 12.91 -1.22
N LYS A 291 11.22 12.96 -0.95
CA LYS A 291 10.60 13.56 0.24
C LYS A 291 11.27 13.14 1.57
N SER A 292 11.33 11.84 1.83
CA SER A 292 11.93 11.31 3.07
C SER A 292 13.44 11.59 3.15
N SER A 293 14.13 11.65 2.00
CA SER A 293 15.56 12.01 1.95
C SER A 293 15.79 13.47 2.30
N ILE A 294 14.92 14.40 1.86
CA ILE A 294 14.98 15.82 2.22
C ILE A 294 14.81 15.99 3.73
N LEU A 295 13.78 15.36 4.31
CA LEU A 295 13.55 15.37 5.76
C LEU A 295 14.75 14.83 6.53
N LYS A 296 15.32 13.72 6.05
CA LYS A 296 16.50 13.12 6.68
C LYS A 296 17.69 14.09 6.64
N VAL A 297 18.08 14.53 5.44
CA VAL A 297 19.24 15.41 5.24
C VAL A 297 19.09 16.70 6.02
N LEU A 298 17.92 17.35 5.99
CA LEU A 298 17.71 18.60 6.71
C LEU A 298 17.87 18.42 8.22
N GLY A 299 17.21 17.41 8.79
CA GLY A 299 17.29 17.16 10.23
C GLY A 299 18.71 16.82 10.70
N ASP A 300 19.44 16.04 9.91
CA ASP A 300 20.83 15.65 10.23
C ASP A 300 21.80 16.83 10.02
N SER A 301 21.51 17.74 9.08
CA SER A 301 22.31 18.95 8.81
C SER A 301 22.16 20.00 9.91
N ILE A 302 20.96 20.14 10.48
CA ILE A 302 20.70 21.00 11.64
C ILE A 302 21.50 20.48 12.86
N GLU A 303 21.59 19.17 13.05
CA GLU A 303 22.41 18.59 14.13
C GLU A 303 23.91 18.82 13.90
N LEU A 304 24.40 18.65 12.66
CA LEU A 304 25.83 18.78 12.37
C LEU A 304 26.35 20.22 12.47
N SER A 305 25.56 21.19 12.02
CA SER A 305 25.91 22.62 12.04
C SER A 305 26.12 23.18 13.45
N ASN A 306 25.59 22.52 14.48
CA ASN A 306 25.65 22.95 15.88
C ASN A 306 26.70 22.21 16.75
N LYS A 307 27.52 21.31 16.18
CA LYS A 307 28.57 20.60 16.94
C LYS A 307 29.86 21.42 17.06
N GLU A 308 30.29 21.74 18.29
CA GLU A 308 31.57 22.42 18.58
C GLU A 308 32.81 21.71 17.97
N GLU A 309 32.80 20.38 17.89
CA GLU A 309 33.87 19.60 17.25
C GLU A 309 33.96 19.84 15.73
N TYR A 310 32.83 20.08 15.06
CA TYR A 310 32.81 20.39 13.63
C TYR A 310 33.40 21.78 13.37
N LEU A 311 33.08 22.75 14.23
CA LEU A 311 33.69 24.08 14.23
C LEU A 311 35.20 24.03 14.52
N LYS A 312 35.65 23.14 15.42
CA LYS A 312 37.09 22.92 15.70
C LYS A 312 37.86 22.27 14.55
N GLN A 313 37.21 21.41 13.75
CA GLN A 313 37.83 20.71 12.61
C GLN A 313 37.90 21.57 11.33
N HIS A 314 37.11 22.64 11.27
CA HIS A 314 37.10 23.60 10.16
C HIS A 314 37.41 25.01 10.69
N PRO A 315 38.65 25.28 11.13
CA PRO A 315 39.05 26.58 11.63
C PRO A 315 38.86 27.69 10.58
N GLU A 316 38.85 27.36 9.29
CA GLU A 316 38.50 28.29 8.21
C GLU A 316 37.05 28.82 8.32
N ILE A 317 36.12 28.03 8.85
CA ILE A 317 34.73 28.46 9.10
C ILE A 317 34.69 29.37 10.33
N VAL A 318 35.45 29.05 11.38
CA VAL A 318 35.56 29.92 12.57
C VAL A 318 36.28 31.23 12.24
N GLU A 319 37.28 31.19 11.37
CA GLU A 319 38.00 32.35 10.85
C GLU A 319 37.12 33.16 9.88
N LEU A 320 36.30 32.50 9.05
CA LEU A 320 35.26 33.14 8.24
C LEU A 320 34.21 33.80 9.13
N MET A 321 33.70 33.12 10.17
CA MET A 321 32.75 33.66 11.14
C MET A 321 33.33 34.87 11.87
N HIS A 322 34.58 34.80 12.33
CA HIS A 322 35.27 35.93 12.95
C HIS A 322 35.53 37.07 11.95
N LYS A 323 35.92 36.77 10.71
CA LYS A 323 36.15 37.76 9.66
C LYS A 323 34.85 38.44 9.24
N LEU A 324 33.76 37.69 9.12
CA LEU A 324 32.42 38.18 8.82
C LEU A 324 31.89 39.03 9.97
N GLN A 325 32.02 38.60 11.23
CA GLN A 325 31.69 39.42 12.40
C GLN A 325 32.50 40.72 12.44
N LYS A 326 33.79 40.67 12.13
CA LYS A 326 34.66 41.85 12.10
C LYS A 326 34.32 42.79 10.93
N GLU A 327 34.03 42.24 9.75
CA GLU A 327 33.54 43.00 8.60
C GLU A 327 32.15 43.61 8.88
N GLU A 328 31.28 42.92 9.62
CA GLU A 328 29.95 43.39 10.02
C GLU A 328 30.05 44.50 11.07
N GLU A 329 30.91 44.36 12.08
CA GLU A 329 31.23 45.42 13.06
C GLU A 329 31.84 46.66 12.39
N GLU A 330 32.80 46.48 11.47
CA GLU A 330 33.42 47.58 10.73
C GLU A 330 32.43 48.27 9.78
N ARG A 331 31.52 47.51 9.14
CA ARG A 331 30.45 48.03 8.28
C ARG A 331 29.33 48.70 9.07
N GLU A 332 28.93 48.18 10.22
CA GLU A 332 28.00 48.83 11.14
C GLU A 332 28.55 50.17 11.64
N LEU A 333 29.84 50.20 11.98
CA LEU A 333 30.51 51.43 12.42
C LEU A 333 30.58 52.45 11.26
N ALA A 334 30.93 52.01 10.05
CA ALA A 334 30.94 52.85 8.85
C ALA A 334 29.53 53.37 8.50
N TYR A 335 28.50 52.54 8.63
CA TYR A 335 27.11 52.91 8.38
C TYR A 335 26.54 53.84 9.46
N LYS A 336 26.85 53.61 10.74
CA LYS A 336 26.48 54.51 11.86
C LYS A 336 27.09 55.90 11.69
N ASN A 337 28.28 56.00 11.08
CA ASN A 337 28.98 57.26 10.84
C ASN A 337 28.48 58.06 9.62
N LEU A 338 27.57 57.51 8.79
CA LEU A 338 26.96 58.23 7.66
C LEU A 338 25.84 59.18 8.12
N SER A 339 25.75 60.37 7.52
CA SER A 339 24.63 61.29 7.79
C SER A 339 23.30 60.75 7.26
N GLN A 340 22.16 61.16 7.85
CA GLN A 340 20.83 60.73 7.38
C GLN A 340 20.56 61.06 5.90
N ILE A 341 21.18 62.12 5.36
CA ILE A 341 21.04 62.52 3.97
C ILE A 341 21.86 61.60 3.06
N GLU A 342 23.06 61.20 3.46
CA GLU A 342 23.90 60.24 2.73
C GLU A 342 23.28 58.84 2.73
N LYS A 343 22.72 58.40 3.87
CA LYS A 343 21.94 57.15 3.95
C LYS A 343 20.77 57.12 2.96
N ARG A 344 20.02 58.23 2.88
CA ARG A 344 18.90 58.40 1.90
C ARG A 344 19.37 58.52 0.46
N ARG A 345 20.57 59.06 0.21
CA ARG A 345 21.13 59.23 -1.13
C ARG A 345 21.68 57.91 -1.68
N LEU A 346 22.34 57.10 -0.83
CA LEU A 346 22.76 55.73 -1.13
C LEU A 346 21.58 54.80 -1.39
N ALA A 347 20.51 54.90 -0.59
CA ALA A 347 19.27 54.14 -0.81
C ALA A 347 18.58 54.45 -2.15
N ARG A 348 18.76 55.67 -2.70
CA ARG A 348 18.17 56.10 -3.99
C ARG A 348 19.06 55.82 -5.21
N GLN A 349 20.34 55.48 -5.03
CA GLN A 349 21.33 55.32 -6.11
C GLN A 349 21.66 53.85 -6.45
N GLN A 350 20.79 52.88 -6.17
CA GLN A 350 21.10 51.46 -6.37
C GLN A 350 21.29 51.08 -7.87
N THR A 351 22.54 51.19 -8.32
CA THR A 351 23.16 50.29 -9.30
C THR A 351 24.44 49.72 -8.65
N GLY A 352 24.35 48.51 -8.10
CA GLY A 352 25.47 47.56 -8.10
C GLY A 352 26.53 47.55 -6.99
N ILE A 353 26.35 48.18 -5.82
CA ILE A 353 27.25 47.94 -4.67
C ILE A 353 26.43 47.58 -3.43
N ASP A 354 26.55 46.32 -3.02
CA ASP A 354 25.82 45.71 -1.89
C ASP A 354 26.54 46.01 -0.56
N LEU A 355 25.97 46.92 0.23
CA LEU A 355 26.45 47.29 1.57
C LEU A 355 25.49 46.85 2.69
N ALA A 356 24.45 46.06 2.39
CA ALA A 356 23.55 45.51 3.41
C ALA A 356 24.17 44.26 4.08
N PRO A 357 23.94 44.03 5.39
CA PRO A 357 24.53 42.90 6.11
C PRO A 357 24.03 41.58 5.52
N LYS A 358 24.96 40.66 5.25
CA LYS A 358 24.65 39.25 5.02
C LYS A 358 24.50 38.61 6.40
N GLN A 359 23.31 38.70 7.00
CA GLN A 359 23.03 38.00 8.24
C GLN A 359 22.89 36.50 7.96
N GLU A 360 23.86 35.70 8.43
CA GLU A 360 23.67 34.26 8.57
C GLU A 360 22.83 33.98 9.82
N ILE A 361 21.74 33.22 9.64
CA ILE A 361 20.87 32.80 10.74
C ILE A 361 21.59 31.72 11.55
N VAL A 362 21.90 32.02 12.82
CA VAL A 362 22.42 31.04 13.79
C VAL A 362 21.32 30.01 14.08
N LEU A 363 21.62 28.73 13.90
CA LEU A 363 20.68 27.63 14.13
C LEU A 363 20.54 27.37 15.64
N GLU A 364 19.37 27.64 16.23
CA GLU A 364 19.14 27.60 17.69
C GLU A 364 19.07 26.20 18.37
N TYR A 365 19.28 25.09 17.63
CA TYR A 365 18.84 23.75 18.05
C TYR A 365 19.94 22.68 18.08
N ASP A 366 20.16 22.02 19.22
CA ASP A 366 21.27 21.06 19.35
C ASP A 366 21.13 19.79 18.47
N ARG A 367 19.90 19.25 18.32
CA ARG A 367 19.61 18.08 17.48
C ARG A 367 18.13 18.04 17.07
N VAL A 368 17.80 17.24 16.05
CA VAL A 368 16.41 17.01 15.62
C VAL A 368 15.94 15.60 16.00
N LYS A 369 14.99 15.48 16.93
CA LYS A 369 14.36 14.21 17.31
C LYS A 369 13.11 13.98 16.46
N LYS A 370 13.03 12.83 15.78
CA LYS A 370 11.99 12.51 14.79
C LYS A 370 11.11 11.37 15.32
N PHE A 371 9.79 11.56 15.31
CA PHE A 371 8.78 10.54 15.61
C PHE A 371 7.98 10.27 14.34
N PHE A 372 7.80 9.00 13.96
CA PHE A 372 7.14 8.62 12.71
C PHE A 372 5.87 7.82 12.98
N ILE A 373 4.74 8.25 12.41
CA ILE A 373 3.43 7.61 12.61
C ILE A 373 2.80 7.42 11.23
N ASN A 374 2.34 6.22 10.89
CA ASN A 374 1.47 6.03 9.73
C ASN A 374 -0.01 6.06 10.20
N PRO A 375 -0.76 7.14 9.93
CA PRO A 375 -2.12 7.31 10.46
C PRO A 375 -3.12 6.28 9.95
N LYS A 376 -2.80 5.57 8.86
CA LYS A 376 -3.66 4.54 8.25
C LYS A 376 -3.20 3.10 8.51
N SER A 377 -2.08 2.91 9.17
CA SER A 377 -1.63 1.59 9.63
C SER A 377 -2.33 1.10 10.90
N ILE A 378 -3.04 2.01 11.57
CA ILE A 378 -3.71 1.79 12.86
C ILE A 378 -5.11 2.38 12.79
N SER A 379 -5.99 1.99 13.72
CA SER A 379 -7.33 2.57 13.81
C SER A 379 -7.27 4.01 14.33
N GLY A 380 -8.29 4.81 14.01
CA GLY A 380 -8.42 6.18 14.53
C GLY A 380 -8.48 6.24 16.06
N GLN A 381 -9.08 5.21 16.67
CA GLN A 381 -9.13 5.02 18.13
C GLN A 381 -7.73 4.87 18.72
N MET A 382 -6.86 4.04 18.12
CA MET A 382 -5.47 3.90 18.59
C MET A 382 -4.62 5.14 18.29
N LEU A 383 -5.00 5.93 17.28
CA LEU A 383 -4.26 7.14 16.91
C LEU A 383 -4.47 8.28 17.93
N PHE A 384 -5.70 8.51 18.40
CA PHE A 384 -6.06 9.63 19.28
C PHE A 384 -6.48 9.24 20.70
N GLY A 385 -6.88 7.99 20.92
CA GLY A 385 -7.46 7.49 22.16
C GLY A 385 -8.97 7.30 22.04
N ASP A 386 -9.51 6.40 22.87
CA ASP A 386 -10.94 6.14 22.92
C ASP A 386 -11.39 5.72 24.33
N VAL A 387 -12.69 5.81 24.60
CA VAL A 387 -13.30 5.29 25.82
C VAL A 387 -13.69 3.84 25.57
N GLU A 388 -13.18 2.92 26.40
CA GLU A 388 -13.59 1.52 26.32
C GLU A 388 -15.05 1.38 26.76
N GLU A 389 -15.93 0.89 25.87
CA GLU A 389 -17.38 0.83 26.12
C GLU A 389 -17.77 -0.01 27.35
N ALA A 390 -16.98 -1.04 27.66
CA ALA A 390 -17.26 -1.95 28.77
C ALA A 390 -16.90 -1.38 30.15
N SER A 391 -15.75 -0.69 30.26
CA SER A 391 -15.23 -0.15 31.52
C SER A 391 -15.59 1.32 31.72
N GLY A 392 -15.84 2.05 30.63
CA GLY A 392 -15.92 3.51 30.62
C GLY A 392 -14.58 4.19 30.86
N GLU A 393 -13.46 3.45 30.86
CA GLU A 393 -12.12 3.98 31.08
C GLU A 393 -11.52 4.53 29.78
N TRP A 394 -10.84 5.67 29.91
CA TRP A 394 -10.14 6.31 28.80
C TRP A 394 -8.81 5.61 28.52
N HIS A 395 -8.61 5.23 27.26
CA HIS A 395 -7.33 4.72 26.76
C HIS A 395 -6.69 5.76 25.84
N ASP A 396 -5.45 6.12 26.12
CA ASP A 396 -4.72 7.10 25.31
C ASP A 396 -4.34 6.56 23.94
N GLY A 397 -4.26 7.45 22.95
CA GLY A 397 -3.72 7.13 21.63
C GLY A 397 -2.25 7.46 21.46
N ILE A 398 -1.64 6.92 20.40
CA ILE A 398 -0.21 7.11 20.07
C ILE A 398 0.15 8.59 19.90
N THR A 399 -0.74 9.38 19.29
CA THR A 399 -0.51 10.81 19.08
C THR A 399 -0.47 11.55 20.42
N ALA A 400 -1.40 11.26 21.34
CA ALA A 400 -1.44 11.87 22.65
C ALA A 400 -0.16 11.54 23.45
N LEU A 401 0.24 10.26 23.50
CA LEU A 401 1.46 9.82 24.17
C LEU A 401 2.71 10.49 23.58
N THR A 402 2.81 10.57 22.25
CA THR A 402 3.95 11.21 21.58
C THR A 402 4.03 12.71 21.93
N PHE A 403 2.89 13.40 21.99
CA PHE A 403 2.85 14.83 22.34
C PHE A 403 3.22 15.07 23.80
N ARG A 404 2.75 14.23 24.73
CA ARG A 404 3.15 14.32 26.15
C ARG A 404 4.65 14.03 26.31
N GLN A 405 5.17 13.01 25.63
CA GLN A 405 6.61 12.74 25.61
C GLN A 405 7.42 13.94 25.09
N CYS A 406 6.91 14.65 24.07
CA CYS A 406 7.55 15.87 23.56
C CYS A 406 7.49 17.03 24.55
N GLN A 407 6.49 17.11 25.43
CA GLN A 407 6.39 18.14 26.46
C GLN A 407 7.30 17.85 27.66
N GLU A 408 7.37 16.59 28.10
CA GLU A 408 8.15 16.19 29.28
C GLU A 408 9.67 16.32 29.05
N GLU A 409 10.13 16.22 27.80
CA GLU A 409 11.54 16.29 27.46
C GLU A 409 12.06 17.74 27.42
N ASP A 410 12.59 18.24 28.54
CA ASP A 410 13.19 19.59 28.73
C ASP A 410 14.56 19.79 28.04
N SER A 411 14.73 19.21 26.86
CA SER A 411 15.95 19.37 26.06
C SER A 411 15.84 20.51 25.05
N ASN A 412 16.98 21.12 24.67
CA ASN A 412 17.05 22.14 23.60
C ASN A 412 16.94 21.52 22.17
N HIS A 413 16.43 20.29 22.08
CA HIS A 413 16.27 19.56 20.83
C HIS A 413 15.00 19.97 20.10
N TYR A 414 15.09 20.06 18.78
CA TYR A 414 13.95 20.31 17.92
C TYR A 414 13.19 19.01 17.67
N LYS A 415 11.87 19.00 17.87
CA LYS A 415 11.04 17.78 17.86
C LYS A 415 10.16 17.76 16.62
N TRP A 416 10.29 16.73 15.77
CA TRP A 416 9.47 16.54 14.58
C TRP A 416 8.55 15.34 14.78
N VAL A 417 7.24 15.56 14.67
CA VAL A 417 6.25 14.48 14.60
C VAL A 417 5.79 14.39 13.15
N VAL A 418 6.19 13.31 12.48
CA VAL A 418 5.99 13.08 11.06
C VAL A 418 4.91 12.02 10.86
N PHE A 419 3.78 12.43 10.29
CA PHE A 419 2.73 11.55 9.83
C PHE A 419 3.00 11.14 8.39
N ASP A 420 3.40 9.89 8.18
CA ASP A 420 3.69 9.35 6.87
C ASP A 420 2.58 8.40 6.41
N GLY A 421 1.66 8.89 5.57
CA GLY A 421 0.57 8.10 5.01
C GLY A 421 -0.48 8.96 4.29
N PRO A 422 -1.53 8.33 3.73
CA PRO A 422 -2.65 9.05 3.14
C PRO A 422 -3.36 9.94 4.16
N VAL A 423 -3.68 11.17 3.76
CA VAL A 423 -4.50 12.11 4.54
C VAL A 423 -5.93 12.08 4.00
N ASP A 424 -6.89 11.89 4.88
CA ASP A 424 -8.32 12.04 4.58
C ASP A 424 -8.97 13.00 5.57
N ALA A 425 -10.21 13.39 5.27
CA ALA A 425 -10.97 14.32 6.06
C ALA A 425 -11.37 13.81 7.46
N LEU A 426 -11.41 12.50 7.72
CA LEU A 426 -11.89 11.97 9.00
C LEU A 426 -10.88 12.19 10.11
N TRP A 427 -9.65 11.68 9.95
CA TRP A 427 -8.69 11.69 11.05
C TRP A 427 -7.96 13.04 11.17
N ILE A 428 -7.74 13.74 10.04
CA ILE A 428 -6.99 15.01 10.05
C ILE A 428 -7.78 16.13 10.73
N GLU A 429 -9.11 16.00 10.80
CA GLU A 429 -9.95 17.03 11.39
C GLU A 429 -9.71 17.21 12.89
N ASN A 430 -9.39 16.12 13.58
CA ASN A 430 -9.00 16.14 15.00
C ASN A 430 -7.68 16.90 15.24
N MET A 431 -6.89 17.12 14.19
CA MET A 431 -5.63 17.90 14.25
C MET A 431 -5.81 19.39 13.96
N ASN A 432 -6.98 19.83 13.53
CA ASN A 432 -7.19 21.20 13.08
C ASN A 432 -6.88 22.25 14.16
N THR A 433 -7.24 22.00 15.41
CA THR A 433 -7.00 22.93 16.53
C THR A 433 -5.51 23.07 16.85
N VAL A 434 -4.72 22.02 16.62
CA VAL A 434 -3.28 22.06 16.85
C VAL A 434 -2.50 22.64 15.68
N LEU A 435 -3.02 22.49 14.45
CA LEU A 435 -2.42 23.06 13.24
C LEU A 435 -2.69 24.57 13.08
N ASP A 436 -3.76 25.09 13.69
CA ASP A 436 -4.04 26.52 13.77
C ASP A 436 -3.13 27.25 14.78
N ASP A 437 -3.25 28.59 14.85
CA ASP A 437 -2.54 29.45 15.81
C ASP A 437 -2.78 29.08 17.28
N ASN A 438 -3.83 28.29 17.56
CA ASN A 438 -4.16 27.82 18.91
C ASN A 438 -3.10 26.86 19.47
N LYS A 439 -2.40 26.10 18.63
CA LYS A 439 -1.34 25.16 19.03
C LYS A 439 -1.74 24.23 20.19
N LYS A 440 -2.98 23.71 20.17
CA LYS A 440 -3.51 22.79 21.18
C LYS A 440 -4.24 21.63 20.52
N LEU A 441 -3.82 20.40 20.83
CA LEU A 441 -4.54 19.18 20.48
C LEU A 441 -5.69 18.99 21.46
N CYS A 442 -6.90 18.81 20.95
CA CYS A 442 -8.09 18.56 21.77
C CYS A 442 -8.53 17.12 21.55
N LEU A 443 -8.57 16.32 22.62
CA LEU A 443 -9.03 14.93 22.60
C LEU A 443 -10.54 14.86 22.87
N THR A 444 -11.16 13.74 22.51
CA THR A 444 -12.62 13.51 22.66
C THR A 444 -13.07 13.49 24.12
N ASN A 445 -12.19 13.10 25.05
CA ASN A 445 -12.43 13.21 26.50
C ASN A 445 -12.40 14.66 27.04
N GLY A 446 -12.10 15.65 26.19
CA GLY A 446 -11.98 17.06 26.55
C GLY A 446 -10.61 17.49 27.07
N GLU A 447 -9.62 16.58 27.15
CA GLU A 447 -8.24 16.93 27.47
C GLU A 447 -7.63 17.79 26.35
N THR A 448 -6.92 18.85 26.75
CA THR A 448 -6.22 19.73 25.82
C THR A 448 -4.71 19.67 26.05
N ILE A 449 -3.97 19.18 25.07
CA ILE A 449 -2.52 19.03 25.11
C ILE A 449 -1.89 20.15 24.27
N PRO A 450 -1.19 21.14 24.88
CA PRO A 450 -0.53 22.19 24.11
C PRO A 450 0.63 21.64 23.25
N LEU A 451 0.95 22.29 22.15
CA LEU A 451 2.14 21.96 21.39
C LEU A 451 3.37 22.36 22.19
N ALA A 452 4.36 21.47 22.31
CA ALA A 452 5.62 21.79 22.98
C ALA A 452 6.35 22.95 22.26
N ASN A 453 7.11 23.75 23.00
CA ASN A 453 8.01 24.72 22.39
C ASN A 453 9.04 23.95 21.54
N LYS A 454 9.41 24.49 20.38
CA LYS A 454 10.38 23.87 19.46
C LYS A 454 9.91 22.51 18.90
N MET A 455 8.63 22.42 18.53
CA MET A 455 8.02 21.24 17.92
C MET A 455 7.34 21.57 16.58
N SER A 456 7.52 20.70 15.59
CA SER A 456 6.81 20.75 14.30
C SER A 456 6.07 19.46 14.00
N ILE A 457 4.93 19.60 13.34
CA ILE A 457 4.10 18.51 12.82
C ILE A 457 4.26 18.50 11.30
N MET A 458 4.58 17.34 10.73
CA MET A 458 4.83 17.19 9.30
C MET A 458 3.98 16.06 8.74
N PHE A 459 3.41 16.24 7.54
CA PHE A 459 2.67 15.20 6.83
C PHE A 459 3.41 14.85 5.53
N GLU A 460 3.90 13.61 5.39
CA GLU A 460 4.47 13.11 4.13
C GLU A 460 3.39 12.37 3.34
N VAL A 461 2.87 13.00 2.28
CA VAL A 461 1.72 12.49 1.50
C VAL A 461 2.02 12.40 0.01
N GLU A 462 1.27 11.54 -0.68
CA GLU A 462 1.35 11.43 -2.14
C GLU A 462 0.57 12.55 -2.83
N ASN A 463 -0.67 12.73 -2.41
CA ASN A 463 -1.63 13.68 -2.94
C ASN A 463 -2.57 14.13 -1.80
N LEU A 464 -3.37 15.15 -2.09
CA LEU A 464 -4.32 15.78 -1.15
C LEU A 464 -5.74 15.83 -1.74
N TYR A 465 -6.11 14.85 -2.56
CA TYR A 465 -7.43 14.86 -3.22
C TYR A 465 -8.59 14.73 -2.23
N GLU A 466 -8.38 13.95 -1.16
CA GLU A 466 -9.38 13.67 -0.12
C GLU A 466 -9.26 14.57 1.11
N ALA A 467 -8.34 15.55 1.08
CA ALA A 467 -8.13 16.50 2.16
C ALA A 467 -9.01 17.75 1.95
N SER A 468 -9.63 18.26 3.01
CA SER A 468 -10.43 19.48 2.89
C SER A 468 -9.54 20.71 2.66
N PRO A 469 -9.93 21.67 1.78
CA PRO A 469 -9.15 22.88 1.53
C PRO A 469 -8.88 23.70 2.81
N ALA A 470 -9.81 23.64 3.76
CA ALA A 470 -9.65 24.26 5.06
C ALA A 470 -8.46 23.68 5.84
N THR A 471 -8.23 22.37 5.77
CA THR A 471 -7.08 21.71 6.42
C THR A 471 -5.77 22.05 5.71
N VAL A 472 -5.76 21.99 4.37
CA VAL A 472 -4.59 22.31 3.54
C VAL A 472 -4.10 23.73 3.81
N SER A 473 -5.02 24.70 3.91
CA SER A 473 -4.69 26.11 4.17
C SER A 473 -3.95 26.37 5.50
N ARG A 474 -4.10 25.49 6.49
CA ARG A 474 -3.49 25.60 7.83
C ARG A 474 -2.01 25.21 7.83
N CYS A 475 -1.63 24.29 6.94
CA CYS A 475 -0.26 23.78 6.88
C CYS A 475 0.61 24.56 5.88
N GLY A 476 1.89 24.71 6.22
CA GLY A 476 2.92 25.06 5.24
C GLY A 476 3.02 23.96 4.19
N MET A 477 3.29 24.32 2.95
CA MET A 477 3.21 23.38 1.84
C MET A 477 4.53 23.35 1.08
N VAL A 478 5.11 22.16 0.96
CA VAL A 478 6.29 21.91 0.13
C VAL A 478 5.95 20.83 -0.89
N TYR A 479 5.82 21.24 -2.14
CA TYR A 479 5.49 20.35 -3.26
C TYR A 479 6.78 19.88 -3.95
N LEU A 480 6.84 18.57 -4.19
CA LEU A 480 7.93 17.87 -4.85
C LEU A 480 7.43 17.14 -6.09
N GLU A 481 7.91 17.56 -7.25
CA GLU A 481 7.63 16.85 -8.50
C GLU A 481 8.57 15.66 -8.68
N GLN A 482 8.03 14.53 -9.10
CA GLN A 482 8.83 13.33 -9.37
C GLN A 482 9.84 13.54 -10.51
N GLN A 483 9.54 14.44 -11.45
CA GLN A 483 10.40 14.73 -12.61
C GLN A 483 11.67 15.51 -12.23
N ASP A 484 11.67 16.15 -11.06
CA ASP A 484 12.79 16.94 -10.56
C ASP A 484 14.00 16.08 -10.27
N LEU A 485 13.74 14.82 -9.91
CA LEU A 485 14.75 13.82 -9.62
C LEU A 485 14.90 12.87 -10.81
N LYS A 486 15.95 13.10 -11.59
CA LYS A 486 16.33 12.23 -12.71
C LYS A 486 16.68 10.82 -12.21
N TRP A 487 16.38 9.79 -13.01
CA TRP A 487 16.62 8.39 -12.59
C TRP A 487 18.12 8.06 -12.50
N GLU A 488 18.96 8.79 -13.22
CA GLU A 488 20.42 8.68 -13.22
C GLU A 488 21.01 8.94 -11.82
N VAL A 489 20.33 9.76 -11.01
CA VAL A 489 20.73 10.01 -9.60
C VAL A 489 20.72 8.72 -8.79
N PHE A 490 19.79 7.80 -9.07
CA PHE A 490 19.70 6.52 -8.38
C PHE A 490 20.88 5.61 -8.74
N TYR A 491 21.37 5.68 -9.97
CA TYR A 491 22.59 4.96 -10.36
C TYR A 491 23.80 5.46 -9.59
N THR A 492 24.01 6.78 -9.53
CA THR A 492 25.16 7.35 -8.82
C THR A 492 25.10 7.00 -7.33
N CYS A 493 23.92 7.08 -6.70
CA CYS A 493 23.74 6.64 -5.32
C CYS A 493 24.00 5.13 -5.17
N TRP A 494 23.54 4.30 -6.09
CA TRP A 494 23.79 2.86 -6.08
C TRP A 494 25.28 2.54 -6.21
N TYR A 495 25.97 3.16 -7.16
CA TYR A 495 27.40 2.98 -7.40
C TYR A 495 28.24 3.37 -6.19
N ASN A 496 27.91 4.50 -5.54
CA ASN A 496 28.58 4.95 -4.32
C ASN A 496 28.39 3.97 -3.14
N ASN A 497 27.28 3.22 -3.13
CA ASN A 497 26.97 2.21 -2.12
C ASN A 497 27.51 0.81 -2.42
N LEU A 498 28.11 0.57 -3.60
CA LEU A 498 28.78 -0.70 -3.89
C LEU A 498 30.04 -0.84 -3.02
N THR A 499 30.35 -2.06 -2.58
CA THR A 499 31.52 -2.33 -1.74
C THR A 499 32.49 -3.31 -2.41
N GLY A 500 33.78 -3.19 -2.08
CA GLY A 500 34.83 -4.13 -2.50
C GLY A 500 35.31 -3.93 -3.95
N ASN A 501 35.72 -5.03 -4.59
CA ASN A 501 36.31 -5.06 -5.95
C ASN A 501 35.33 -4.67 -7.10
N LEU A 502 34.09 -4.30 -6.76
CA LEU A 502 33.07 -3.83 -7.72
C LEU A 502 33.10 -2.31 -7.92
N GLN A 503 33.86 -1.60 -7.08
CA GLN A 503 34.08 -0.16 -7.15
C GLN A 503 35.49 0.13 -7.69
N GLY A 504 35.59 1.08 -8.62
CA GLY A 504 36.82 1.47 -9.30
C GLY A 504 36.55 2.35 -10.52
N GLU A 505 37.49 3.23 -10.87
CA GLU A 505 37.31 4.23 -11.94
C GLU A 505 37.05 3.56 -13.31
N GLU A 506 37.80 2.51 -13.66
CA GLU A 506 37.60 1.76 -14.91
C GLU A 506 36.22 1.08 -14.95
N GLN A 507 35.79 0.48 -13.84
CA GLN A 507 34.47 -0.14 -13.71
C GLN A 507 33.36 0.91 -13.83
N ASN A 508 33.53 2.09 -13.20
CA ASN A 508 32.53 3.16 -13.28
C ASN A 508 32.35 3.65 -14.71
N GLN A 509 33.45 3.89 -15.42
CA GLN A 509 33.42 4.31 -16.81
C GLN A 509 32.71 3.29 -17.70
N PHE A 510 33.00 2.00 -17.49
CA PHE A 510 32.35 0.92 -18.21
C PHE A 510 30.84 0.84 -17.90
N TYR A 511 30.44 0.93 -16.62
CA TYR A 511 29.03 0.92 -16.23
C TYR A 511 28.29 2.13 -16.79
N HIS A 512 28.87 3.34 -16.70
CA HIS A 512 28.32 4.55 -17.30
C HIS A 512 28.11 4.41 -18.81
N SER A 513 29.08 3.83 -19.53
CA SER A 513 28.95 3.53 -20.96
C SER A 513 27.74 2.63 -21.24
N LEU A 514 27.55 1.56 -20.47
CA LEU A 514 26.41 0.66 -20.62
C LEU A 514 25.07 1.35 -20.30
N LEU A 515 25.04 2.24 -19.32
CA LEU A 515 23.81 2.95 -18.95
C LEU A 515 23.36 3.91 -20.03
N GLU A 516 24.27 4.75 -20.54
CA GLU A 516 23.95 5.74 -21.57
C GLU A 516 23.62 5.08 -22.91
N GLU A 517 24.37 4.05 -23.31
CA GLU A 517 24.19 3.44 -24.64
C GLU A 517 23.12 2.34 -24.68
N LEU A 518 22.82 1.65 -23.57
CA LEU A 518 21.86 0.54 -23.55
C LEU A 518 20.66 0.81 -22.65
N LEU A 519 20.87 1.11 -21.36
CA LEU A 519 19.76 1.20 -20.40
C LEU A 519 18.84 2.38 -20.69
N LYS A 520 19.40 3.56 -20.96
CA LYS A 520 18.63 4.78 -21.22
C LYS A 520 17.71 4.64 -22.45
N PRO A 521 18.18 4.20 -23.62
CA PRO A 521 17.29 3.86 -24.73
C PRO A 521 16.24 2.79 -24.39
N ALA A 522 16.59 1.78 -23.58
CA ALA A 522 15.65 0.74 -23.17
C ALA A 522 14.53 1.28 -22.25
N ILE A 523 14.85 2.17 -21.31
CA ILE A 523 13.86 2.85 -20.45
C ILE A 523 12.99 3.79 -21.29
N GLU A 524 13.58 4.57 -22.20
CA GLU A 524 12.81 5.45 -23.10
C GLU A 524 11.84 4.66 -24.00
N TYR A 525 12.26 3.47 -24.47
CA TYR A 525 11.38 2.57 -25.20
C TYR A 525 10.25 2.05 -24.30
N LEU A 526 10.57 1.57 -23.10
CA LEU A 526 9.59 1.09 -22.13
C LEU A 526 8.50 2.12 -21.84
N LEU A 527 8.87 3.38 -21.62
CA LEU A 527 7.93 4.47 -21.30
C LEU A 527 6.97 4.83 -22.45
N LYS A 528 7.31 4.48 -23.69
CA LYS A 528 6.45 4.69 -24.86
C LYS A 528 5.45 3.55 -25.09
N LYS A 529 5.62 2.41 -24.39
CA LYS A 529 4.86 1.19 -24.59
C LYS A 529 3.82 0.97 -23.50
N LYS A 530 2.86 0.09 -23.79
CA LYS A 530 1.84 -0.31 -22.82
C LYS A 530 2.44 -1.30 -21.83
N THR A 531 2.31 -0.97 -20.56
CA THR A 531 2.75 -1.76 -19.41
C THR A 531 1.51 -2.19 -18.60
N PRO A 532 1.58 -3.30 -17.84
CA PRO A 532 0.44 -3.80 -17.08
C PRO A 532 0.12 -2.92 -15.86
N LEU A 533 1.08 -2.13 -15.39
CA LEU A 533 0.95 -1.08 -14.38
C LEU A 533 1.65 0.19 -14.87
N PRO A 534 1.25 1.39 -14.40
CA PRO A 534 2.00 2.61 -14.68
C PRO A 534 3.45 2.47 -14.15
N VAL A 535 4.43 2.66 -15.04
CA VAL A 535 5.85 2.57 -14.70
C VAL A 535 6.48 3.95 -14.80
N THR A 536 7.21 4.35 -13.75
CA THR A 536 8.02 5.57 -13.73
C THR A 536 9.48 5.23 -14.05
N PRO A 537 10.24 6.13 -14.70
CA PRO A 537 11.65 5.88 -15.03
C PRO A 537 12.49 5.55 -13.79
N GLN A 538 12.22 6.22 -12.66
CA GLN A 538 12.92 5.97 -11.40
C GLN A 538 12.65 4.56 -10.87
N TRP A 539 11.41 4.07 -10.97
CA TRP A 539 11.07 2.72 -10.53
C TRP A 539 11.67 1.64 -11.44
N ALA A 540 11.63 1.85 -12.77
CA ALA A 540 12.29 0.97 -13.73
C ALA A 540 13.81 0.87 -13.49
N ALA A 541 14.47 2.01 -13.27
CA ALA A 541 15.89 2.07 -12.95
C ALA A 541 16.19 1.35 -11.62
N MET A 542 15.38 1.54 -10.58
CA MET A 542 15.58 0.86 -9.30
C MET A 542 15.39 -0.67 -9.42
N ASN A 543 14.41 -1.13 -10.21
CA ASN A 543 14.23 -2.55 -10.49
C ASN A 543 15.45 -3.13 -11.22
N PHE A 544 15.99 -2.40 -12.19
CA PHE A 544 17.23 -2.76 -12.88
C PHE A 544 18.42 -2.85 -11.92
N LEU A 545 18.68 -1.80 -11.13
CA LEU A 545 19.84 -1.72 -10.25
C LEU A 545 19.84 -2.83 -9.19
N LYS A 546 18.69 -3.09 -8.54
CA LYS A 546 18.54 -4.19 -7.56
C LYS A 546 18.85 -5.55 -8.18
N MET A 547 18.34 -5.81 -9.39
CA MET A 547 18.56 -7.07 -10.10
C MET A 547 20.00 -7.21 -10.58
N PHE A 548 20.59 -6.14 -11.11
CA PHE A 548 21.96 -6.11 -11.57
C PHE A 548 22.94 -6.33 -10.42
N GLU A 549 22.73 -5.67 -9.27
CA GLU A 549 23.49 -5.91 -8.05
C GLU A 549 23.44 -7.38 -7.62
N GLY A 550 22.25 -8.00 -7.63
CA GLY A 550 22.11 -9.42 -7.33
C GLY A 550 22.94 -10.32 -8.26
N PHE A 551 22.93 -10.06 -9.57
CA PHE A 551 23.75 -10.83 -10.50
C PHE A 551 25.25 -10.57 -10.34
N LEU A 552 25.66 -9.37 -9.93
CA LEU A 552 27.06 -9.05 -9.63
C LEU A 552 27.57 -9.81 -8.40
N LEU A 553 26.81 -9.83 -7.30
CA LEU A 553 27.20 -10.41 -6.00
C LEU A 553 27.26 -11.96 -5.98
N LYS A 554 26.76 -12.64 -7.02
CA LYS A 554 26.71 -14.13 -7.11
C LYS A 554 25.95 -14.74 -5.92
N LYS A 555 26.16 -16.02 -5.58
CA LYS A 555 25.46 -16.73 -4.48
C LYS A 555 25.86 -16.27 -3.06
N LYS A 556 26.64 -15.20 -2.88
CA LYS A 556 27.05 -14.74 -1.55
C LYS A 556 26.01 -13.74 -1.04
N ASN A 557 25.54 -13.93 0.19
CA ASN A 557 24.67 -12.94 0.83
C ASN A 557 25.42 -11.61 0.98
N LYS A 558 24.70 -10.48 0.82
CA LYS A 558 25.29 -9.13 0.95
C LYS A 558 25.99 -8.95 2.30
N ALA A 559 25.37 -9.43 3.38
CA ALA A 559 25.95 -9.40 4.73
C ALA A 559 27.26 -10.20 4.85
N GLN A 560 27.28 -11.44 4.37
CA GLN A 560 28.48 -12.29 4.37
C GLN A 560 29.60 -11.71 3.50
N THR A 561 29.24 -11.03 2.42
CA THR A 561 30.20 -10.35 1.53
C THR A 561 30.79 -9.12 2.23
N ILE A 562 29.97 -8.30 2.87
CA ILE A 562 30.43 -7.14 3.65
C ILE A 562 31.34 -7.58 4.80
N GLU A 563 31.00 -8.65 5.51
CA GLU A 563 31.80 -9.18 6.62
C GLU A 563 33.14 -9.76 6.14
N ALA A 564 33.13 -10.53 5.06
CA ALA A 564 34.35 -11.02 4.42
C ALA A 564 35.24 -9.87 3.90
N LEU A 565 34.64 -8.81 3.36
CA LEU A 565 35.36 -7.62 2.88
C LEU A 565 35.95 -6.80 4.02
N LYS A 566 35.22 -6.63 5.14
CA LYS A 566 35.77 -5.98 6.34
C LYS A 566 36.96 -6.75 6.87
N TYR A 567 36.85 -8.07 6.94
CA TYR A 567 37.95 -8.94 7.35
C TYR A 567 39.16 -8.86 6.40
N GLU A 568 38.93 -8.82 5.07
CA GLU A 568 39.99 -8.61 4.08
C GLU A 568 40.65 -7.22 4.22
N GLN A 569 39.89 -6.16 4.42
CA GLN A 569 40.40 -4.81 4.67
C GLN A 569 41.22 -4.74 5.96
N GLU A 570 40.75 -5.35 7.05
CA GLU A 570 41.48 -5.44 8.32
C GLU A 570 42.79 -6.21 8.16
N GLN A 571 42.79 -7.31 7.40
CA GLN A 571 44.02 -8.04 7.06
C GLN A 571 44.97 -7.21 6.21
N GLN A 572 44.45 -6.44 5.25
CA GLN A 572 45.27 -5.60 4.39
C GLN A 572 45.90 -4.44 5.16
N ILE A 573 45.13 -3.74 6.01
CA ILE A 573 45.63 -2.72 6.93
C ILE A 573 46.68 -3.32 7.89
N SER A 574 46.45 -4.55 8.37
CA SER A 574 47.41 -5.24 9.24
C SER A 574 48.72 -5.60 8.51
N ARG A 575 48.63 -6.04 7.24
CA ARG A 575 49.80 -6.32 6.39
C ARG A 575 50.55 -5.05 6.01
N GLU A 576 49.85 -3.96 5.73
CA GLU A 576 50.44 -2.65 5.45
C GLU A 576 51.16 -2.10 6.68
N LYS A 577 50.54 -2.18 7.87
CA LYS A 577 51.20 -1.84 9.14
C LYS A 577 52.43 -2.71 9.44
N ALA A 578 52.36 -4.02 9.17
CA ALA A 578 53.49 -4.94 9.35
C ALA A 578 54.64 -4.66 8.36
N ALA A 579 54.33 -4.36 7.09
CA ALA A 579 55.33 -4.01 6.09
C ALA A 579 55.99 -2.64 6.36
N LEU A 580 55.22 -1.69 6.89
CA LEU A 580 55.72 -0.39 7.33
C LEU A 580 56.70 -0.54 8.51
N LEU A 581 56.43 -1.47 9.43
CA LEU A 581 57.33 -1.84 10.54
C LEU A 581 58.61 -2.54 10.05
N GLU A 582 58.56 -3.27 8.92
CA GLU A 582 59.72 -3.90 8.26
C GLU A 582 60.47 -2.97 7.29
N GLY A 583 60.05 -1.72 7.10
CA GLY A 583 60.67 -0.78 6.16
C GLY A 583 60.50 -1.14 4.68
N LYS A 584 59.48 -1.95 4.34
CA LYS A 584 59.15 -2.34 2.95
C LYS A 584 57.91 -1.60 2.46
N GLU A 585 58.01 -0.92 1.32
CA GLU A 585 56.82 -0.41 0.61
C GLU A 585 56.08 -1.58 -0.07
N LEU A 586 54.87 -1.88 0.39
CA LEU A 586 53.94 -2.75 -0.33
C LEU A 586 53.35 -1.97 -1.50
N GLN A 587 53.84 -2.21 -2.72
CA GLN A 587 53.13 -1.78 -3.92
C GLN A 587 51.79 -2.51 -3.99
N ALA A 588 50.68 -1.80 -3.77
CA ALA A 588 49.35 -2.33 -4.00
C ALA A 588 49.25 -2.73 -5.48
N LYS A 589 49.12 -4.04 -5.75
CA LYS A 589 48.78 -4.52 -7.11
C LYS A 589 47.41 -3.94 -7.48
N LYS A 590 47.37 -2.85 -8.26
CA LYS A 590 46.14 -2.39 -8.91
C LYS A 590 45.61 -3.54 -9.76
N LYS A 591 44.47 -4.10 -9.37
CA LYS A 591 43.80 -5.17 -10.08
C LYS A 591 43.12 -4.55 -11.31
N THR A 592 43.70 -4.74 -12.48
CA THR A 592 43.19 -4.21 -13.76
C THR A 592 41.89 -4.91 -14.15
N PHE A 593 40.90 -4.16 -14.67
CA PHE A 593 39.60 -4.70 -15.06
C PHE A 593 39.72 -5.51 -16.38
N SER A 594 39.81 -6.84 -16.25
CA SER A 594 40.13 -7.72 -17.38
C SER A 594 39.00 -7.85 -18.40
N ASP A 595 39.31 -8.13 -19.67
CA ASP A 595 38.32 -8.36 -20.74
C ASP A 595 37.30 -9.46 -20.39
N LYS A 596 37.74 -10.48 -19.65
CA LYS A 596 36.87 -11.55 -19.15
C LYS A 596 35.87 -11.04 -18.11
N GLU A 597 36.30 -10.17 -17.20
CA GLU A 597 35.42 -9.53 -16.20
C GLU A 597 34.47 -8.53 -16.88
N LYS A 598 34.96 -7.69 -17.80
CA LYS A 598 34.13 -6.82 -18.65
C LYS A 598 33.02 -7.62 -19.34
N SER A 599 33.38 -8.73 -19.97
CA SER A 599 32.45 -9.63 -20.66
C SER A 599 31.44 -10.29 -19.72
N GLU A 600 31.86 -10.75 -18.52
CA GLU A 600 30.94 -11.33 -17.53
C GLU A 600 29.93 -10.28 -17.04
N VAL A 601 30.40 -9.07 -16.74
CA VAL A 601 29.54 -7.98 -16.27
C VAL A 601 28.59 -7.53 -17.36
N PHE A 602 29.07 -7.40 -18.61
CA PHE A 602 28.23 -7.11 -19.76
C PHE A 602 27.05 -8.08 -19.89
N SER A 603 27.30 -9.39 -19.86
CA SER A 603 26.22 -10.38 -19.97
C SER A 603 25.25 -10.34 -18.78
N LYS A 604 25.75 -10.06 -17.57
CA LYS A 604 24.89 -9.88 -16.38
C LYS A 604 24.04 -8.61 -16.47
N PHE A 605 24.60 -7.53 -17.01
CA PHE A 605 23.90 -6.29 -17.27
C PHE A 605 22.75 -6.52 -18.25
N LEU A 606 23.02 -7.23 -19.36
CA LEU A 606 21.97 -7.61 -20.30
C LEU A 606 20.89 -8.48 -19.64
N MET A 607 21.27 -9.49 -18.85
CA MET A 607 20.32 -10.35 -18.17
C MET A 607 19.44 -9.58 -17.16
N ALA A 608 20.01 -8.61 -16.44
CA ALA A 608 19.25 -7.73 -15.58
C ALA A 608 18.27 -6.87 -16.39
N MET A 609 18.74 -6.19 -17.44
CA MET A 609 17.93 -5.32 -18.28
C MET A 609 16.76 -6.03 -18.97
N ILE A 610 16.99 -7.26 -19.48
CA ILE A 610 15.94 -8.08 -20.10
C ILE A 610 14.78 -8.30 -19.13
N TRP A 611 15.07 -8.65 -17.88
CA TRP A 611 14.05 -9.03 -16.91
C TRP A 611 13.55 -7.88 -16.02
N SER A 612 14.30 -6.79 -15.90
CA SER A 612 13.87 -5.60 -15.15
C SER A 612 13.09 -4.60 -16.00
N CYS A 613 13.49 -4.40 -17.26
CA CYS A 613 12.80 -3.48 -18.18
C CYS A 613 11.84 -4.25 -19.08
N GLY A 614 12.34 -5.30 -19.73
CA GLY A 614 11.52 -6.16 -20.58
C GLY A 614 10.51 -7.01 -19.80
N GLY A 615 10.83 -7.38 -18.56
CA GLY A 615 9.92 -8.08 -17.65
C GLY A 615 8.69 -7.27 -17.24
N LEU A 616 8.69 -5.95 -17.45
CA LEU A 616 7.54 -5.05 -17.21
C LEU A 616 6.63 -4.94 -18.45
N LEU A 617 7.07 -5.42 -19.61
CA LEU A 617 6.28 -5.38 -20.83
C LEU A 617 5.28 -6.55 -20.90
N LEU A 618 4.16 -6.28 -21.56
CA LEU A 618 3.22 -7.31 -22.00
C LEU A 618 3.89 -8.19 -23.07
N GLU A 619 3.37 -9.41 -23.21
CA GLU A 619 3.93 -10.44 -24.10
C GLU A 619 4.14 -9.97 -25.55
N GLU A 620 3.13 -9.33 -26.15
CA GLU A 620 3.17 -8.81 -27.53
C GLU A 620 4.31 -7.81 -27.78
N GLU A 621 4.70 -7.07 -26.73
CA GLU A 621 5.73 -6.04 -26.79
C GLU A 621 7.13 -6.62 -26.50
N ARG A 622 7.23 -7.80 -25.86
CA ARG A 622 8.52 -8.43 -25.53
C ARG A 622 9.30 -8.86 -26.76
N ASP A 623 8.63 -9.38 -27.78
CA ASP A 623 9.28 -9.79 -29.04
C ASP A 623 9.89 -8.59 -29.76
N GLN A 624 9.14 -7.48 -29.83
CA GLN A 624 9.63 -6.22 -30.40
C GLN A 624 10.79 -5.66 -29.58
N PHE A 625 10.68 -5.69 -28.25
CA PHE A 625 11.75 -5.25 -27.36
C PHE A 625 13.01 -6.09 -27.53
N SER A 626 12.91 -7.41 -27.70
CA SER A 626 14.05 -8.28 -27.97
C SER A 626 14.78 -7.90 -29.25
N LEU A 627 14.03 -7.57 -30.33
CA LEU A 627 14.62 -7.13 -31.61
C LEU A 627 15.34 -5.78 -31.47
N VAL A 628 14.71 -4.82 -30.79
CA VAL A 628 15.32 -3.51 -30.51
C VAL A 628 16.60 -3.69 -29.69
N LEU A 629 16.56 -4.54 -28.66
CA LEU A 629 17.69 -4.74 -27.79
C LEU A 629 18.86 -5.45 -28.50
N HIS A 630 18.59 -6.43 -29.37
CA HIS A 630 19.61 -7.02 -30.25
C HIS A 630 20.30 -5.96 -31.12
N ASN A 631 19.54 -5.03 -31.70
CA ASN A 631 20.11 -3.93 -32.49
C ASN A 631 21.00 -3.00 -31.65
N LEU A 632 20.57 -2.64 -30.44
CA LEU A 632 21.37 -1.83 -29.50
C LEU A 632 22.68 -2.53 -29.11
N ILE A 633 22.60 -3.83 -28.79
CA ILE A 633 23.77 -4.66 -28.47
C ILE A 633 24.75 -4.67 -29.65
N LYS A 634 24.27 -4.83 -30.88
CA LYS A 634 25.11 -4.85 -32.08
C LYS A 634 25.83 -3.51 -32.30
N ILE A 635 25.14 -2.38 -32.10
CA ILE A 635 25.73 -1.04 -32.20
C ILE A 635 26.81 -0.84 -31.13
N TYR A 636 26.54 -1.28 -29.90
CA TYR A 636 27.49 -1.17 -28.79
C TYR A 636 28.78 -1.97 -29.05
N ILE A 637 28.66 -3.23 -29.48
CA ILE A 637 29.81 -4.11 -29.74
C ILE A 637 30.67 -3.62 -30.92
N GLN A 638 30.09 -2.89 -31.88
CA GLN A 638 30.88 -2.27 -32.96
C GLN A 638 31.87 -1.23 -32.42
N LYS A 639 31.52 -0.55 -31.33
CA LYS A 639 32.40 0.41 -30.64
C LYS A 639 33.33 -0.27 -29.65
N GLU A 640 32.80 -1.17 -28.83
CA GLU A 640 33.52 -1.82 -27.73
C GLU A 640 34.04 -3.21 -28.12
N LYS A 641 35.33 -3.30 -28.47
CA LYS A 641 35.95 -4.55 -28.97
C LYS A 641 36.42 -5.51 -27.87
N ASP A 642 36.40 -5.08 -26.61
CA ASP A 642 36.91 -5.83 -25.46
C ASP A 642 35.94 -6.93 -24.97
N ILE A 643 34.79 -7.09 -25.64
CA ILE A 643 33.76 -8.08 -25.28
C ILE A 643 34.00 -9.40 -26.05
N ILE A 644 34.09 -10.50 -25.31
CA ILE A 644 34.28 -11.83 -25.86
C ILE A 644 33.03 -12.29 -26.64
N LYS A 645 33.19 -12.84 -27.84
CA LYS A 645 32.06 -13.28 -28.67
C LYS A 645 31.19 -14.37 -28.03
N SER A 646 31.77 -15.28 -27.24
CA SER A 646 31.02 -16.37 -26.59
C SER A 646 30.07 -15.89 -25.48
N THR A 647 30.30 -14.68 -24.95
CA THR A 647 29.46 -14.05 -23.93
C THR A 647 28.32 -13.22 -24.51
N LEU A 648 28.14 -13.25 -25.84
CA LEU A 648 27.03 -12.61 -26.53
C LEU A 648 25.83 -13.55 -26.63
N PRO A 649 24.60 -13.03 -26.50
CA PRO A 649 23.41 -13.82 -26.77
C PRO A 649 23.32 -14.16 -28.27
N ASN A 650 22.61 -15.24 -28.59
CA ASN A 650 22.37 -15.62 -29.97
C ASN A 650 21.36 -14.66 -30.62
N GLU A 651 21.76 -14.01 -31.71
CA GLU A 651 20.95 -13.02 -32.45
C GLU A 651 19.68 -13.60 -33.08
N LYS A 652 19.66 -14.91 -33.37
CA LYS A 652 18.52 -15.57 -34.02
C LYS A 652 17.39 -15.95 -33.06
N GLU A 653 17.70 -16.02 -31.78
CA GLU A 653 16.80 -16.49 -30.74
C GLU A 653 16.29 -15.30 -29.93
N ASN A 654 15.10 -15.43 -29.35
CA ASN A 654 14.56 -14.41 -28.47
C ASN A 654 15.42 -14.28 -27.20
N LEU A 655 15.67 -13.07 -26.73
CA LEU A 655 16.48 -12.82 -25.53
C LEU A 655 15.85 -13.38 -24.26
N PHE A 656 14.51 -13.40 -24.17
CA PHE A 656 13.80 -13.95 -23.01
C PHE A 656 13.93 -15.48 -22.92
N ASP A 657 14.19 -16.15 -24.04
CA ASP A 657 14.37 -17.60 -24.12
C ASP A 657 15.79 -18.05 -23.77
N GLN A 658 16.71 -17.11 -23.57
CA GLN A 658 18.12 -17.36 -23.27
C GLN A 658 18.47 -17.00 -21.83
N ARG A 659 19.47 -17.69 -21.29
CA ARG A 659 20.06 -17.43 -19.98
C ARG A 659 21.58 -17.41 -20.07
N PHE A 660 22.20 -16.45 -19.40
CA PHE A 660 23.64 -16.43 -19.21
C PHE A 660 24.08 -17.35 -18.06
N PHE A 661 25.08 -18.20 -18.33
CA PHE A 661 25.70 -19.08 -17.35
C PHE A 661 27.10 -18.56 -16.98
N SER A 662 27.23 -17.84 -15.87
CA SER A 662 28.51 -17.23 -15.46
C SER A 662 29.66 -18.23 -15.27
N GLN A 663 29.36 -19.49 -14.94
CA GLN A 663 30.38 -20.55 -14.81
C GLN A 663 30.97 -20.97 -16.17
N LYS A 664 30.13 -20.99 -17.22
CA LYS A 664 30.50 -21.43 -18.57
C LYS A 664 30.78 -20.26 -19.52
N MET A 665 30.53 -19.02 -19.08
CA MET A 665 30.68 -17.79 -19.86
C MET A 665 29.98 -17.85 -21.22
N ASN A 666 28.77 -18.42 -21.23
CA ASN A 666 27.96 -18.58 -22.44
C ASN A 666 26.46 -18.41 -22.19
N TRP A 667 25.71 -18.12 -23.25
CA TRP A 667 24.26 -18.09 -23.26
C TRP A 667 23.71 -19.43 -23.76
N ASN A 668 22.74 -19.99 -23.04
CA ASN A 668 22.00 -21.17 -23.49
C ASN A 668 20.50 -20.95 -23.31
N LEU A 669 19.70 -21.68 -24.09
CA LEU A 669 18.25 -21.68 -23.93
C LEU A 669 17.83 -22.24 -22.55
N TRP A 670 16.73 -21.73 -22.03
CA TRP A 670 16.04 -22.34 -20.89
C TRP A 670 15.57 -23.74 -21.27
N LYS A 671 16.22 -24.78 -20.74
CA LYS A 671 15.85 -26.18 -21.01
C LYS A 671 15.23 -26.82 -19.77
N VAL A 672 14.09 -27.49 -19.96
CA VAL A 672 13.57 -28.47 -18.99
C VAL A 672 14.51 -29.68 -19.03
N GLY A 673 15.03 -30.09 -17.89
CA GLY A 673 15.94 -31.24 -17.83
C GLY A 673 15.22 -32.53 -18.19
N GLY A 674 15.52 -33.11 -19.36
CA GLY A 674 15.10 -34.47 -19.77
C GLY A 674 13.60 -34.75 -19.79
N GLN A 675 13.20 -35.99 -20.11
CA GLN A 675 11.81 -36.46 -20.04
C GLN A 675 11.35 -36.47 -18.57
N TYR A 676 10.80 -35.36 -18.09
CA TYR A 676 10.18 -35.28 -16.77
C TYR A 676 9.05 -36.31 -16.63
N LYS A 677 9.10 -37.11 -15.57
CA LYS A 677 8.05 -38.05 -15.17
C LYS A 677 7.56 -37.66 -13.78
N ILE A 678 6.25 -37.63 -13.61
CA ILE A 678 5.62 -37.35 -12.31
C ILE A 678 5.81 -38.59 -11.43
N PRO A 679 6.35 -38.45 -10.20
CA PRO A 679 6.46 -39.56 -9.25
C PRO A 679 5.09 -40.20 -8.96
N PRO A 680 5.02 -41.54 -8.80
CA PRO A 680 3.74 -42.24 -8.67
C PRO A 680 3.04 -42.00 -7.32
N GLU A 681 3.78 -41.61 -6.29
CA GLU A 681 3.27 -41.44 -4.91
C GLU A 681 2.66 -40.05 -4.65
N ILE A 682 2.88 -39.08 -5.55
CA ILE A 682 2.42 -37.70 -5.38
C ILE A 682 0.90 -37.62 -5.50
N GLN A 683 0.25 -36.84 -4.63
CA GLN A 683 -1.18 -36.58 -4.72
C GLN A 683 -1.50 -35.59 -5.85
N PHE A 684 -2.69 -35.67 -6.45
CA PHE A 684 -3.05 -34.86 -7.62
C PHE A 684 -2.83 -33.35 -7.41
N TYR A 685 -3.21 -32.82 -6.24
CA TYR A 685 -3.09 -31.40 -5.91
C TYR A 685 -1.65 -30.92 -5.69
N GLU A 686 -0.69 -31.83 -5.48
CA GLU A 686 0.73 -31.55 -5.31
C GLU A 686 1.51 -31.63 -6.63
N ILE A 687 0.86 -32.04 -7.73
CA ILE A 687 1.51 -32.19 -9.03
C ILE A 687 1.97 -30.83 -9.54
N PHE A 688 3.29 -30.67 -9.63
CA PHE A 688 3.93 -29.55 -10.29
C PHE A 688 4.69 -30.02 -11.52
N ILE A 689 4.37 -29.49 -12.69
CA ILE A 689 5.04 -29.81 -13.95
C ILE A 689 6.00 -28.67 -14.30
N PRO A 690 7.33 -28.91 -14.33
CA PRO A 690 8.29 -27.88 -14.66
C PRO A 690 8.22 -27.53 -16.15
N THR A 691 7.69 -26.34 -16.44
CA THR A 691 7.71 -25.70 -17.76
C THR A 691 8.93 -24.78 -17.90
N THR A 692 9.26 -24.37 -19.12
CA THR A 692 10.31 -23.36 -19.39
C THR A 692 10.10 -22.09 -18.57
N ASP A 693 8.86 -21.58 -18.53
CA ASP A 693 8.50 -20.38 -17.77
C ASP A 693 8.59 -20.58 -16.26
N SER A 694 8.14 -21.72 -15.76
CA SER A 694 8.28 -22.01 -14.33
C SER A 694 9.74 -22.00 -13.89
N ILE A 695 10.65 -22.54 -14.71
CA ILE A 695 12.10 -22.54 -14.43
C ILE A 695 12.66 -21.12 -14.49
N ARG A 696 12.26 -20.31 -15.48
CA ARG A 696 12.65 -18.90 -15.60
C ARG A 696 12.26 -18.13 -14.35
N TYR A 697 10.98 -18.12 -14.02
CA TYR A 697 10.44 -17.34 -12.91
C TYR A 697 10.96 -17.84 -11.55
N THR A 698 11.10 -19.15 -11.36
CA THR A 698 11.71 -19.71 -10.13
C THR A 698 13.16 -19.26 -9.98
N TYR A 699 13.93 -19.23 -11.07
CA TYR A 699 15.31 -18.74 -11.03
C TYR A 699 15.39 -17.26 -10.65
N LEU A 700 14.56 -16.41 -11.28
CA LEU A 700 14.51 -14.98 -10.99
C LEU A 700 14.10 -14.71 -9.55
N LEU A 701 13.03 -15.37 -9.09
CA LEU A 701 12.55 -15.27 -7.71
C LEU A 701 13.63 -15.69 -6.72
N LYS A 702 14.27 -16.86 -6.93
CA LYS A 702 15.37 -17.33 -6.08
C LYS A 702 16.54 -16.35 -6.04
N SER A 703 16.90 -15.77 -7.18
CA SER A 703 17.98 -14.79 -7.25
C SER A 703 17.65 -13.53 -6.46
N LEU A 704 16.44 -13.00 -6.58
CA LEU A 704 16.02 -11.79 -5.87
C LEU A 704 15.86 -12.04 -4.37
N LEU A 705 15.32 -13.21 -3.99
CA LEU A 705 15.12 -13.58 -2.60
C LEU A 705 16.46 -13.68 -1.84
N LEU A 706 17.46 -14.35 -2.41
CA LEU A 706 18.81 -14.47 -1.82
C LEU A 706 19.51 -13.12 -1.58
N HIS A 707 19.09 -12.06 -2.26
CA HIS A 707 19.64 -10.70 -2.10
C HIS A 707 18.71 -9.76 -1.33
N ASN A 708 17.80 -10.30 -0.50
CA ASN A 708 16.85 -9.54 0.32
C ASN A 708 16.02 -8.53 -0.49
N THR A 709 15.73 -8.83 -1.76
CA THR A 709 14.88 -8.00 -2.60
C THR A 709 13.45 -8.52 -2.56
N SER A 710 12.50 -7.66 -2.17
CA SER A 710 11.07 -7.98 -2.22
C SER A 710 10.56 -8.03 -3.66
N THR A 711 9.80 -9.07 -3.97
CA THR A 711 9.30 -9.36 -5.31
C THR A 711 7.78 -9.31 -5.38
N LEU A 712 7.25 -8.83 -6.51
CA LEU A 712 5.82 -8.82 -6.79
C LEU A 712 5.58 -9.52 -8.13
N PHE A 713 4.83 -10.63 -8.10
CA PHE A 713 4.42 -11.35 -9.30
C PHE A 713 3.06 -10.86 -9.78
N LEU A 714 2.99 -10.36 -11.00
CA LEU A 714 1.74 -9.90 -11.62
C LEU A 714 1.39 -10.77 -12.81
N GLY A 715 0.12 -11.14 -12.96
CA GLY A 715 -0.36 -11.83 -14.16
C GLY A 715 -1.83 -12.21 -14.04
N LYS A 716 -2.41 -12.78 -15.10
CA LYS A 716 -3.79 -13.29 -15.07
C LYS A 716 -3.95 -14.45 -14.09
N THR A 717 -5.15 -14.69 -13.61
CA THR A 717 -5.48 -15.87 -12.78
C THR A 717 -5.09 -17.16 -13.51
N GLY A 718 -4.51 -18.14 -12.81
CA GLY A 718 -4.12 -19.43 -13.41
C GLY A 718 -2.72 -19.46 -14.07
N THR A 719 -1.93 -18.38 -14.02
CA THR A 719 -0.55 -18.32 -14.56
C THR A 719 0.52 -19.03 -13.71
N GLY A 720 0.13 -19.74 -12.63
CA GLY A 720 1.07 -20.48 -11.78
C GLY A 720 1.82 -19.65 -10.73
N LYS A 721 1.43 -18.39 -10.48
CA LYS A 721 2.05 -17.49 -9.48
C LYS A 721 2.24 -18.15 -8.10
N THR A 722 1.14 -18.63 -7.51
CA THR A 722 1.12 -19.28 -6.20
C THR A 722 1.92 -20.59 -6.20
N ALA A 723 1.81 -21.39 -7.27
CA ALA A 723 2.50 -22.66 -7.39
C ALA A 723 4.03 -22.50 -7.45
N ILE A 724 4.53 -21.49 -8.18
CA ILE A 724 5.96 -21.18 -8.27
C ILE A 724 6.51 -20.75 -6.89
N HIS A 725 5.78 -19.90 -6.16
CA HIS A 725 6.17 -19.49 -4.81
C HIS A 725 6.17 -20.66 -3.83
N LYS A 726 5.06 -21.41 -3.74
CA LYS A 726 4.96 -22.57 -2.83
C LYS A 726 6.07 -23.59 -3.08
N ARG A 727 6.37 -23.90 -4.34
CA ARG A 727 7.48 -24.80 -4.69
C ARG A 727 8.82 -24.28 -4.20
N LEU A 728 9.14 -23.02 -4.50
CA LEU A 728 10.45 -22.46 -4.14
C LEU A 728 10.62 -22.42 -2.61
N LEU A 729 9.60 -21.91 -1.92
CA LEU A 729 9.63 -21.67 -0.47
C LEU A 729 9.66 -22.97 0.32
N LEU A 730 8.86 -23.97 -0.07
CA LEU A 730 8.76 -25.23 0.68
C LEU A 730 9.85 -26.25 0.32
N ASN A 731 10.32 -26.28 -0.92
CA ASN A 731 11.18 -27.37 -1.41
C ASN A 731 12.60 -26.97 -1.81
N ASP A 732 12.82 -25.74 -2.29
CA ASP A 732 14.09 -25.32 -2.93
C ASP A 732 14.95 -24.38 -2.07
N LEU A 733 14.43 -23.93 -0.92
CA LEU A 733 15.14 -23.13 0.08
C LEU A 733 15.62 -24.00 1.25
N ASP A 734 16.71 -23.58 1.88
CA ASP A 734 17.32 -24.28 3.01
C ASP A 734 16.52 -24.00 4.31
N PRO A 735 15.89 -25.02 4.92
CA PRO A 735 15.02 -24.83 6.09
C PRO A 735 15.79 -24.38 7.36
N ASP A 736 17.11 -24.58 7.41
CA ASP A 736 17.94 -24.12 8.51
C ASP A 736 18.18 -22.60 8.46
N SER A 737 18.19 -22.04 7.26
CA SER A 737 18.45 -20.61 6.99
C SER A 737 17.16 -19.79 6.87
N PHE A 738 16.07 -20.39 6.39
CA PHE A 738 14.82 -19.69 6.08
C PHE A 738 13.62 -20.32 6.78
N ILE A 739 12.76 -19.46 7.34
CA ILE A 739 11.41 -19.80 7.79
C ILE A 739 10.43 -19.24 6.75
N THR A 740 9.34 -19.96 6.47
CA THR A 740 8.36 -19.52 5.46
C THR A 740 6.98 -19.33 6.09
N THR A 741 6.36 -18.18 5.83
CA THR A 741 4.94 -17.93 6.13
C THR A 741 4.21 -17.70 4.82
N ILE A 742 3.12 -18.41 4.58
CA ILE A 742 2.29 -18.25 3.38
C ILE A 742 0.92 -17.73 3.84
N THR A 743 0.49 -16.61 3.28
CA THR A 743 -0.79 -15.97 3.58
C THR A 743 -1.46 -15.51 2.28
N ALA A 744 -2.77 -15.36 2.30
CA ALA A 744 -3.55 -14.77 1.21
C ALA A 744 -4.44 -13.68 1.78
N PHE A 745 -4.57 -12.55 1.09
CA PHE A 745 -5.45 -11.47 1.54
C PHE A 745 -6.88 -11.65 1.03
N SER A 746 -7.82 -11.24 1.86
CA SER A 746 -9.25 -11.20 1.55
C SER A 746 -9.68 -9.76 1.24
N ALA A 747 -10.92 -9.59 0.77
CA ALA A 747 -11.44 -8.28 0.40
C ALA A 747 -11.67 -7.36 1.61
N ASN A 748 -12.00 -7.94 2.76
CA ASN A 748 -12.37 -7.19 3.97
C ASN A 748 -11.39 -7.40 5.14
N ILE A 749 -10.18 -7.87 4.84
CA ILE A 749 -9.19 -8.19 5.87
C ILE A 749 -8.86 -6.97 6.73
N PRO A 750 -9.08 -7.02 8.05
CA PRO A 750 -8.74 -5.92 8.94
C PRO A 750 -7.22 -5.86 9.16
N VAL A 751 -6.70 -4.66 9.42
CA VAL A 751 -5.26 -4.44 9.64
C VAL A 751 -4.72 -5.28 10.79
N ASN A 752 -5.54 -5.42 11.84
CA ASN A 752 -5.22 -6.22 13.03
C ASN A 752 -4.88 -7.66 12.66
N GLN A 753 -5.67 -8.29 11.79
CA GLN A 753 -5.44 -9.67 11.35
C GLN A 753 -4.19 -9.79 10.47
N VAL A 754 -3.88 -8.77 9.65
CA VAL A 754 -2.62 -8.76 8.90
C VAL A 754 -1.42 -8.66 9.83
N GLN A 755 -1.46 -7.77 10.83
CA GLN A 755 -0.39 -7.67 11.84
C GLN A 755 -0.20 -9.01 12.57
N ASP A 756 -1.30 -9.63 12.99
CA ASP A 756 -1.32 -10.94 13.63
C ASP A 756 -0.65 -12.04 12.78
N VAL A 757 -0.97 -12.10 11.49
CA VAL A 757 -0.35 -13.05 10.55
C VAL A 757 1.16 -12.78 10.39
N LEU A 758 1.56 -11.52 10.31
CA LEU A 758 2.97 -11.13 10.18
C LEU A 758 3.77 -11.43 11.45
N GLU A 759 3.14 -11.34 12.63
CA GLU A 759 3.75 -11.60 13.94
C GLU A 759 3.76 -13.09 14.33
N SER A 760 2.95 -13.93 13.68
CA SER A 760 2.73 -15.35 14.03
C SER A 760 4.02 -16.18 14.25
N LYS A 761 5.10 -15.88 13.52
CA LYS A 761 6.40 -16.59 13.61
C LYS A 761 7.54 -15.71 14.17
N LEU A 762 7.21 -14.63 14.86
CA LEU A 762 8.18 -13.70 15.44
C LEU A 762 8.27 -13.88 16.95
N GLU A 763 9.49 -13.84 17.47
CA GLU A 763 9.77 -13.87 18.90
C GLU A 763 10.43 -12.57 19.35
N LYS A 764 10.24 -12.24 20.63
CA LYS A 764 10.97 -11.15 21.28
C LYS A 764 12.45 -11.48 21.32
N GLN A 765 13.29 -10.60 20.77
CA GLN A 765 14.73 -10.81 20.75
C GLN A 765 15.31 -10.59 22.15
N LYS A 766 15.88 -11.64 22.76
CA LYS A 766 16.35 -11.65 24.16
C LYS A 766 17.38 -10.57 24.53
N ARG A 767 17.99 -9.88 23.56
CA ARG A 767 19.06 -8.88 23.77
C ARG A 767 18.64 -7.42 23.56
N LYS A 768 17.45 -7.13 23.02
CA LYS A 768 16.98 -5.75 22.74
C LYS A 768 15.49 -5.60 23.01
N LYS A 769 15.12 -4.72 23.96
CA LYS A 769 13.72 -4.37 24.24
C LYS A 769 13.09 -3.74 22.99
N GLY A 770 11.86 -4.14 22.65
CA GLY A 770 11.13 -3.61 21.49
C GLY A 770 11.60 -4.13 20.13
N VAL A 771 12.42 -5.18 20.07
CA VAL A 771 12.87 -5.81 18.83
C VAL A 771 12.30 -7.21 18.69
N TYR A 772 11.65 -7.47 17.56
CA TYR A 772 11.06 -8.76 17.22
C TYR A 772 11.64 -9.29 15.92
N GLY A 773 11.75 -10.60 15.84
CA GLY A 773 12.25 -11.28 14.64
C GLY A 773 12.08 -12.78 14.79
N PRO A 774 12.33 -13.55 13.73
CA PRO A 774 12.38 -15.01 13.81
C PRO A 774 13.46 -15.51 14.76
N LEU A 775 13.52 -16.84 14.95
CA LEU A 775 14.62 -17.51 15.65
C LEU A 775 15.98 -17.03 15.13
N ILE A 776 16.89 -16.72 16.06
CA ILE A 776 18.19 -16.09 15.76
C ILE A 776 18.95 -16.87 14.68
N GLY A 777 19.38 -16.16 13.64
CA GLY A 777 20.14 -16.73 12.52
C GLY A 777 19.29 -17.18 11.32
N ARG A 778 17.95 -17.10 11.44
CA ARG A 778 17.01 -17.41 10.35
C ARG A 778 16.38 -16.15 9.80
N ILE A 779 16.00 -16.18 8.51
CA ILE A 779 15.22 -15.13 7.85
C ILE A 779 13.81 -15.66 7.60
N ASN A 780 12.77 -14.91 8.00
CA ASN A 780 11.39 -15.28 7.70
C ASN A 780 10.95 -14.69 6.35
N ILE A 781 10.68 -15.54 5.36
CA ILE A 781 10.12 -15.15 4.07
C ILE A 781 8.61 -15.29 4.13
N ILE A 782 7.92 -14.16 4.06
CA ILE A 782 6.47 -14.07 4.06
C ILE A 782 5.99 -13.91 2.62
N PHE A 783 5.22 -14.88 2.13
CA PHE A 783 4.53 -14.82 0.85
C PHE A 783 3.08 -14.38 1.04
N VAL A 784 2.72 -13.27 0.41
CA VAL A 784 1.35 -12.73 0.39
C VAL A 784 0.73 -12.96 -0.99
N ASP A 785 -0.21 -13.89 -1.09
CA ASP A 785 -1.01 -14.08 -2.29
C ASP A 785 -2.14 -13.04 -2.37
N ASP A 786 -2.46 -12.62 -3.59
CA ASP A 786 -3.49 -11.63 -3.89
C ASP A 786 -3.40 -10.33 -3.03
N ILE A 787 -2.21 -9.73 -2.95
CA ILE A 787 -1.95 -8.51 -2.16
C ILE A 787 -2.86 -7.32 -2.54
N ASN A 788 -3.40 -7.27 -3.76
CA ASN A 788 -4.34 -6.23 -4.20
C ASN A 788 -5.82 -6.54 -3.90
N MET A 789 -6.10 -7.57 -3.12
CA MET A 789 -7.47 -7.96 -2.78
C MET A 789 -8.18 -7.07 -1.76
N PRO A 790 -7.51 -6.50 -0.72
CA PRO A 790 -8.19 -5.66 0.25
C PRO A 790 -8.93 -4.50 -0.41
N ASN A 791 -10.17 -4.26 -0.02
CA ASN A 791 -10.99 -3.19 -0.55
C ASN A 791 -10.44 -1.83 -0.11
N LYS A 792 -10.64 -0.84 -0.97
CA LYS A 792 -10.36 0.55 -0.61
C LYS A 792 -11.45 1.04 0.33
N GLU A 793 -11.04 1.73 1.40
CA GLU A 793 -11.98 2.52 2.20
C GLU A 793 -12.60 3.64 1.36
N TYR A 794 -13.59 4.33 1.93
CA TYR A 794 -14.30 5.44 1.27
C TYR A 794 -13.36 6.48 0.62
N TYR A 795 -12.26 6.81 1.31
CA TYR A 795 -11.24 7.77 0.83
C TYR A 795 -10.07 7.12 0.07
N GLY A 796 -10.24 5.88 -0.42
CA GLY A 796 -9.28 5.23 -1.31
C GLY A 796 -8.09 4.55 -0.63
N ALA A 797 -7.87 4.75 0.67
CA ALA A 797 -6.80 4.11 1.43
C ALA A 797 -7.06 2.60 1.62
N GLN A 798 -5.98 1.82 1.78
CA GLN A 798 -6.03 0.40 2.10
C GLN A 798 -5.18 0.14 3.34
N PRO A 799 -5.77 0.29 4.55
CA PRO A 799 -5.03 0.18 5.81
C PRO A 799 -4.13 -1.06 5.95
N PRO A 800 -4.53 -2.28 5.51
CA PRO A 800 -3.64 -3.45 5.59
C PRO A 800 -2.35 -3.29 4.76
N LEU A 801 -2.43 -2.58 3.65
CA LEU A 801 -1.28 -2.31 2.77
C LEU A 801 -0.41 -1.18 3.30
N GLU A 802 -1.00 -0.23 4.02
CA GLU A 802 -0.29 0.85 4.71
C GLU A 802 0.58 0.33 5.87
N LEU A 803 0.13 -0.71 6.57
CA LEU A 803 0.95 -1.43 7.56
C LEU A 803 2.21 -2.05 6.91
N ILE A 804 2.05 -2.75 5.78
CA ILE A 804 3.18 -3.32 5.02
C ILE A 804 4.12 -2.21 4.52
N ARG A 805 3.58 -1.08 4.07
CA ARG A 805 4.39 0.07 3.65
C ARG A 805 5.18 0.67 4.81
N GLN A 806 4.59 0.74 6.00
CA GLN A 806 5.28 1.19 7.21
C GLN A 806 6.45 0.27 7.54
N TYR A 807 6.28 -1.05 7.45
CA TYR A 807 7.38 -2.01 7.59
C TYR A 807 8.51 -1.73 6.59
N PHE A 808 8.19 -1.54 5.31
CA PHE A 808 9.20 -1.26 4.29
C PHE A 808 9.96 0.05 4.49
N THR A 809 9.35 1.05 5.14
CA THR A 809 9.92 2.39 5.30
C THR A 809 10.68 2.53 6.61
N TYR A 810 10.12 2.01 7.70
CA TYR A 810 10.61 2.19 9.08
C TYR A 810 11.12 0.91 9.73
N GLY A 811 10.92 -0.25 9.12
CA GLY A 811 11.37 -1.54 9.65
C GLY A 811 10.58 -2.00 10.88
N GLY A 812 9.31 -1.62 10.99
CA GLY A 812 8.46 -2.05 12.11
C GLY A 812 7.09 -1.38 12.13
N TRP A 813 6.34 -1.62 13.20
CA TRP A 813 4.99 -1.11 13.43
C TRP A 813 4.71 -0.98 14.94
N TYR A 814 3.59 -0.34 15.30
CA TYR A 814 3.24 -0.09 16.69
C TYR A 814 2.58 -1.31 17.35
N ASP A 815 2.90 -1.57 18.62
CA ASP A 815 2.17 -2.53 19.43
C ASP A 815 0.78 -2.00 19.79
N ARG A 816 -0.23 -2.87 19.67
CA ARG A 816 -1.64 -2.48 19.91
C ARG A 816 -1.94 -2.23 21.39
N LYS A 817 -1.20 -2.86 22.31
CA LYS A 817 -1.43 -2.76 23.76
C LYS A 817 -0.53 -1.73 24.42
N ALA A 818 0.78 -1.83 24.19
CA ALA A 818 1.75 -0.91 24.79
C ALA A 818 1.85 0.43 24.06
N LEU A 819 1.36 0.52 22.82
CA LEU A 819 1.44 1.72 21.96
C LEU A 819 2.90 2.17 21.69
N GLU A 820 3.87 1.27 21.91
CA GLU A 820 5.29 1.46 21.61
C GLU A 820 5.60 0.96 20.19
N PHE A 821 6.55 1.59 19.51
CA PHE A 821 7.01 1.15 18.19
C PHE A 821 7.93 -0.08 18.33
N ASN A 822 7.51 -1.21 17.76
CA ASN A 822 8.29 -2.44 17.71
C ASN A 822 9.12 -2.48 16.43
N GLN A 823 10.44 -2.63 16.57
CA GLN A 823 11.34 -2.85 15.46
C GLN A 823 11.30 -4.33 15.04
N ILE A 824 11.05 -4.57 13.76
CA ILE A 824 10.94 -5.90 13.18
C ILE A 824 12.17 -6.16 12.30
N VAL A 825 12.89 -7.26 12.56
CA VAL A 825 14.13 -7.61 11.86
C VAL A 825 14.05 -8.99 11.20
N ASP A 826 14.89 -9.21 10.19
CA ASP A 826 15.06 -10.49 9.50
C ASP A 826 13.79 -11.06 8.85
N ILE A 827 12.93 -10.17 8.34
CA ILE A 827 11.75 -10.53 7.53
C ILE A 827 11.93 -10.08 6.08
N GLN A 828 11.52 -10.92 5.14
CA GLN A 828 11.42 -10.59 3.73
C GLN A 828 10.01 -10.85 3.21
N ILE A 829 9.42 -9.87 2.53
CA ILE A 829 8.08 -10.00 1.96
C ILE A 829 8.19 -10.23 0.45
N THR A 830 7.52 -11.27 -0.04
CA THR A 830 7.23 -11.49 -1.46
C THR A 830 5.73 -11.57 -1.68
N ALA A 831 5.24 -11.10 -2.82
CA ALA A 831 3.81 -10.99 -3.05
C ALA A 831 3.42 -11.40 -4.48
N ALA A 832 2.15 -11.75 -4.65
CA ALA A 832 1.53 -11.98 -5.96
C ALA A 832 0.21 -11.21 -6.06
N MET A 833 -0.15 -10.80 -7.29
CA MET A 833 -1.43 -10.16 -7.57
C MET A 833 -2.03 -10.54 -8.92
N GLY A 834 -3.36 -10.58 -8.97
CA GLY A 834 -4.15 -10.72 -10.19
C GLY A 834 -4.35 -9.40 -10.94
N MET A 835 -4.48 -9.47 -12.26
CA MET A 835 -4.90 -8.32 -13.09
C MET A 835 -6.40 -8.05 -12.98
N GLY A 836 -6.82 -6.79 -13.15
CA GLY A 836 -8.23 -6.40 -13.21
C GLY A 836 -8.92 -6.15 -11.86
N ARG A 837 -8.15 -6.06 -10.77
CA ARG A 837 -8.63 -5.72 -9.42
C ARG A 837 -8.21 -4.30 -9.01
N ALA A 838 -8.49 -3.92 -7.77
CA ALA A 838 -8.14 -2.62 -7.21
C ALA A 838 -6.64 -2.28 -7.38
N SER A 839 -6.34 -1.01 -7.68
CA SER A 839 -4.97 -0.52 -7.79
C SER A 839 -4.34 -0.31 -6.42
N ILE A 840 -3.10 -0.76 -6.28
CA ILE A 840 -2.23 -0.51 -5.11
C ILE A 840 -1.59 0.88 -5.22
N SER A 841 -1.25 1.52 -4.11
CA SER A 841 -0.51 2.79 -4.09
C SER A 841 0.89 2.66 -4.68
N ASP A 842 1.32 3.67 -5.44
CA ASP A 842 2.68 3.72 -6.02
C ASP A 842 3.76 3.78 -4.92
N ARG A 843 3.41 4.34 -3.76
CA ARG A 843 4.26 4.36 -2.57
C ARG A 843 4.57 2.96 -2.01
N LEU A 844 3.66 2.00 -2.14
CA LEU A 844 3.93 0.60 -1.79
C LEU A 844 4.64 -0.12 -2.96
N LEU A 845 4.18 0.07 -4.19
CA LEU A 845 4.73 -0.59 -5.38
C LEU A 845 6.23 -0.33 -5.56
N ARG A 846 6.72 0.88 -5.22
CA ARG A 846 8.16 1.21 -5.31
C ARG A 846 9.06 0.25 -4.52
N HIS A 847 8.56 -0.39 -3.47
CA HIS A 847 9.37 -1.29 -2.64
C HIS A 847 9.61 -2.65 -3.32
N PHE A 848 8.69 -3.06 -4.20
CA PHE A 848 8.75 -4.34 -4.90
C PHE A 848 9.47 -4.26 -6.25
N HIS A 849 10.20 -5.33 -6.56
CA HIS A 849 10.63 -5.64 -7.93
C HIS A 849 9.51 -6.42 -8.64
N LEU A 850 8.95 -5.83 -9.70
CA LEU A 850 7.81 -6.40 -10.43
C LEU A 850 8.27 -7.42 -11.48
N ILE A 851 7.67 -8.60 -11.48
CA ILE A 851 7.83 -9.62 -12.53
C ILE A 851 6.46 -9.92 -13.12
N TYR A 852 6.29 -9.63 -14.41
CA TYR A 852 5.06 -9.98 -15.14
C TYR A 852 5.13 -11.41 -15.69
N LEU A 853 4.15 -12.23 -15.30
CA LEU A 853 3.96 -13.60 -15.76
C LEU A 853 3.04 -13.60 -16.97
N ASN A 854 3.56 -14.13 -18.08
CA ASN A 854 2.79 -14.29 -19.29
C ASN A 854 1.71 -15.36 -19.11
N PRO A 855 0.56 -15.22 -19.80
CA PRO A 855 -0.35 -16.34 -20.02
C PRO A 855 0.40 -17.56 -20.55
N THR A 856 0.02 -18.75 -20.07
CA THR A 856 0.67 -19.99 -20.49
C THR A 856 0.27 -20.37 -21.92
N ASP A 857 1.26 -20.69 -22.74
CA ASP A 857 1.05 -21.11 -24.11
C ASP A 857 0.21 -22.38 -24.24
N SER A 858 -0.52 -22.44 -25.36
CA SER A 858 -1.33 -23.59 -25.76
C SER A 858 -0.55 -24.91 -25.77
N ASN A 859 0.70 -24.89 -26.25
CA ASN A 859 1.55 -26.07 -26.33
C ASN A 859 2.01 -26.53 -24.95
N THR A 860 2.33 -25.57 -24.07
CA THR A 860 2.72 -25.82 -22.68
C THR A 860 1.55 -26.40 -21.89
N LEU A 861 0.35 -25.86 -22.06
CA LEU A 861 -0.88 -26.40 -21.46
C LEU A 861 -1.16 -27.83 -21.94
N PHE A 862 -1.02 -28.10 -23.24
CA PHE A 862 -1.16 -29.45 -23.79
C PHE A 862 -0.15 -30.42 -23.17
N PHE A 863 1.12 -30.01 -23.09
CA PHE A 863 2.17 -30.82 -22.46
C PHE A 863 1.84 -31.15 -21.00
N MET A 864 1.34 -30.17 -20.23
CA MET A 864 0.94 -30.39 -18.85
C MET A 864 -0.21 -31.39 -18.74
N THR A 865 -1.30 -31.16 -19.48
CA THR A 865 -2.48 -32.05 -19.50
C THR A 865 -2.10 -33.47 -19.91
N GLN A 866 -1.27 -33.62 -20.93
CA GLN A 866 -0.80 -34.94 -21.40
C GLN A 866 -0.02 -35.65 -20.30
N LYS A 867 0.90 -34.97 -19.60
CA LYS A 867 1.69 -35.57 -18.53
C LYS A 867 0.85 -35.99 -17.33
N ILE A 868 -0.17 -35.20 -16.98
CA ILE A 868 -1.12 -35.53 -15.90
C ILE A 868 -1.90 -36.81 -16.25
N LEU A 869 -2.44 -36.89 -17.47
CA LEU A 869 -3.19 -38.07 -17.90
C LEU A 869 -2.29 -39.31 -18.06
N GLU A 870 -1.06 -39.16 -18.57
CA GLU A 870 -0.06 -40.24 -18.62
C GLU A 870 0.28 -40.76 -17.21
N TRP A 871 0.35 -39.88 -16.22
CA TRP A 871 0.57 -40.25 -14.82
C TRP A 871 -0.64 -40.97 -14.22
N GLY A 872 -1.84 -40.46 -14.46
CA GLY A 872 -3.08 -41.04 -13.92
C GLY A 872 -3.40 -42.41 -14.52
N PHE A 873 -3.18 -42.61 -15.82
CA PHE A 873 -3.39 -43.88 -16.50
C PHE A 873 -2.15 -44.79 -16.55
N ARG A 874 -1.15 -44.56 -15.68
CA ARG A 874 0.16 -45.26 -15.73
C ARG A 874 0.06 -46.78 -15.75
N GLU A 875 -0.92 -47.37 -15.05
CA GLU A 875 -1.11 -48.83 -14.95
C GLU A 875 -1.66 -49.46 -16.24
N HIS A 876 -2.28 -48.65 -17.11
CA HIS A 876 -2.91 -49.10 -18.36
C HIS A 876 -2.42 -48.32 -19.58
N ILE A 877 -1.24 -47.69 -19.47
CA ILE A 877 -0.76 -46.73 -20.47
C ILE A 877 -0.60 -47.36 -21.85
N ASP A 878 -0.24 -48.63 -21.94
CA ASP A 878 -0.05 -49.34 -23.21
C ASP A 878 -1.35 -49.48 -24.02
N LYS A 879 -2.51 -49.51 -23.35
CA LYS A 879 -3.84 -49.57 -24.00
C LYS A 879 -4.38 -48.17 -24.35
N ILE A 880 -3.99 -47.12 -23.62
CA ILE A 880 -4.64 -45.79 -23.63
C ILE A 880 -3.70 -44.69 -24.19
N LYS A 881 -2.44 -44.99 -24.54
CA LYS A 881 -1.45 -43.99 -24.99
C LYS A 881 -1.93 -43.08 -26.13
N PHE A 882 -2.52 -43.64 -27.18
CA PHE A 882 -3.05 -42.85 -28.30
C PHE A 882 -4.30 -42.05 -27.91
N MET A 883 -5.17 -42.65 -27.08
CA MET A 883 -6.35 -41.98 -26.52
C MET A 883 -5.97 -40.79 -25.64
N THR A 884 -4.87 -40.88 -24.90
CA THR A 884 -4.40 -39.83 -23.99
C THR A 884 -4.10 -38.53 -24.73
N GLN A 885 -3.50 -38.61 -25.92
CA GLN A 885 -3.20 -37.43 -26.75
C GLN A 885 -4.49 -36.77 -27.26
N ASN A 886 -5.43 -37.55 -27.78
CA ASN A 886 -6.70 -37.03 -28.28
C ASN A 886 -7.56 -36.47 -27.14
N LEU A 887 -7.60 -37.14 -25.98
CA LEU A 887 -8.30 -36.67 -24.79
C LEU A 887 -7.70 -35.37 -24.25
N SER A 888 -6.37 -35.25 -24.25
CA SER A 888 -5.68 -34.01 -23.86
C SER A 888 -6.07 -32.83 -24.75
N ASN A 889 -6.07 -33.04 -26.07
CA ASN A 889 -6.49 -32.02 -27.03
C ASN A 889 -7.98 -31.68 -26.88
N LEU A 890 -8.83 -32.68 -26.70
CA LEU A 890 -10.26 -32.52 -26.48
C LEU A 890 -10.53 -31.64 -25.24
N CYS A 891 -9.93 -31.98 -24.09
CA CYS A 891 -10.10 -31.20 -22.85
C CYS A 891 -9.63 -29.75 -23.01
N LEU A 892 -8.46 -29.56 -23.66
CA LEU A 892 -7.87 -28.24 -23.86
C LEU A 892 -8.73 -27.35 -24.78
N GLN A 893 -9.18 -27.87 -25.92
CA GLN A 893 -9.97 -27.07 -26.87
C GLN A 893 -11.34 -26.73 -26.33
N VAL A 894 -12.01 -27.69 -25.68
CA VAL A 894 -13.30 -27.44 -25.02
C VAL A 894 -13.15 -26.34 -23.97
N HIS A 895 -12.13 -26.43 -23.11
CA HIS A 895 -11.87 -25.39 -22.10
C HIS A 895 -11.66 -24.00 -22.72
N LYS A 896 -10.82 -23.89 -23.76
CA LYS A 896 -10.57 -22.61 -24.45
C LYS A 896 -11.80 -22.02 -25.12
N GLN A 897 -12.62 -22.86 -25.75
CA GLN A 897 -13.86 -22.41 -26.38
C GLN A 897 -14.85 -21.93 -25.32
N ILE A 898 -14.94 -22.62 -24.18
CA ILE A 898 -15.79 -22.21 -23.04
C ILE A 898 -15.31 -20.87 -22.46
N GLU A 899 -14.02 -20.73 -22.16
CA GLU A 899 -13.42 -19.49 -21.64
C GLU A 899 -13.67 -18.28 -22.56
N LYS A 900 -13.58 -18.49 -23.88
CA LYS A 900 -13.82 -17.43 -24.87
C LYS A 900 -15.31 -17.11 -25.07
N THR A 901 -16.19 -18.09 -24.90
CA THR A 901 -17.63 -17.95 -25.20
C THR A 901 -18.40 -17.41 -24.01
N PHE A 902 -18.08 -17.88 -22.80
CA PHE A 902 -18.82 -17.57 -21.58
C PHE A 902 -17.99 -16.64 -20.71
N LEU A 903 -18.23 -15.34 -20.88
CA LEU A 903 -17.54 -14.27 -20.14
C LEU A 903 -18.32 -13.87 -18.88
N PRO A 904 -17.62 -13.46 -17.81
CA PRO A 904 -18.27 -12.95 -16.60
C PRO A 904 -18.92 -11.59 -16.89
N LEU A 905 -20.24 -11.52 -16.70
CA LEU A 905 -21.02 -10.28 -16.78
C LEU A 905 -21.65 -10.00 -15.40
N PRO A 906 -22.06 -8.77 -15.06
CA PRO A 906 -22.72 -8.49 -13.79
C PRO A 906 -23.93 -9.39 -13.49
N SER A 907 -24.70 -9.79 -14.53
CA SER A 907 -25.82 -10.72 -14.40
C SER A 907 -25.41 -12.20 -14.34
N LYS A 908 -24.17 -12.53 -14.69
CA LYS A 908 -23.59 -13.89 -14.80
C LYS A 908 -22.17 -13.91 -14.24
N SER A 909 -21.99 -13.38 -13.03
CA SER A 909 -20.68 -13.18 -12.41
C SER A 909 -19.93 -14.50 -12.15
N HIS A 910 -20.67 -15.61 -12.02
CA HIS A 910 -20.16 -16.96 -11.82
C HIS A 910 -19.64 -17.64 -13.11
N TYR A 911 -19.74 -16.99 -14.28
CA TYR A 911 -19.15 -17.48 -15.54
C TYR A 911 -17.64 -17.18 -15.58
N LEU A 912 -16.93 -17.64 -14.54
CA LEU A 912 -15.49 -17.50 -14.38
C LEU A 912 -14.87 -18.86 -14.65
N PHE A 913 -14.34 -19.03 -15.86
CA PHE A 913 -13.64 -20.24 -16.28
C PHE A 913 -12.15 -19.96 -16.39
N ASN A 914 -11.33 -20.75 -15.69
CA ASN A 914 -9.88 -20.61 -15.69
C ASN A 914 -9.20 -21.99 -15.66
N PHE A 915 -7.87 -22.02 -15.73
CA PHE A 915 -7.09 -23.27 -15.78
C PHE A 915 -7.39 -24.25 -14.63
N ARG A 916 -7.82 -23.78 -13.45
CA ARG A 916 -8.25 -24.64 -12.33
C ARG A 916 -9.47 -25.49 -12.70
N ASP A 917 -10.39 -24.97 -13.49
CA ASP A 917 -11.56 -25.72 -13.95
C ASP A 917 -11.16 -26.87 -14.87
N LEU A 918 -10.16 -26.64 -15.75
CA LEU A 918 -9.57 -27.72 -16.54
C LEU A 918 -8.92 -28.79 -15.63
N MET A 919 -8.17 -28.38 -14.59
CA MET A 919 -7.59 -29.31 -13.63
C MET A 919 -8.67 -30.12 -12.87
N ASN A 920 -9.79 -29.50 -12.48
CA ASN A 920 -10.90 -30.19 -11.82
C ASN A 920 -11.56 -31.25 -12.73
N VAL A 921 -11.65 -30.99 -14.04
CA VAL A 921 -12.12 -32.01 -15.01
C VAL A 921 -11.12 -33.16 -15.08
N LEU A 922 -9.82 -32.88 -15.18
CA LEU A 922 -8.79 -33.92 -15.22
C LEU A 922 -8.77 -34.75 -13.93
N GLN A 923 -8.90 -34.11 -12.76
CA GLN A 923 -8.96 -34.80 -11.47
C GLN A 923 -10.13 -35.79 -11.43
N GLY A 924 -11.33 -35.35 -11.85
CA GLY A 924 -12.49 -36.21 -11.88
C GLY A 924 -12.40 -37.36 -12.87
N VAL A 925 -11.76 -37.16 -14.03
CA VAL A 925 -11.48 -38.23 -14.99
C VAL A 925 -10.53 -39.29 -14.43
N LEU A 926 -9.63 -38.90 -13.52
CA LEU A 926 -8.66 -39.80 -12.88
C LEU A 926 -9.18 -40.46 -11.59
N GLU A 927 -10.39 -40.10 -11.13
CA GLU A 927 -10.97 -40.60 -9.88
C GLU A 927 -11.38 -42.08 -9.96
N VAL A 928 -11.84 -42.53 -11.14
CA VAL A 928 -12.29 -43.91 -11.35
C VAL A 928 -11.07 -44.84 -11.51
N PRO A 929 -10.91 -45.89 -10.67
CA PRO A 929 -9.76 -46.78 -10.75
C PRO A 929 -9.68 -47.55 -12.08
N GLY A 930 -8.45 -47.72 -12.56
CA GLY A 930 -8.11 -48.46 -13.78
C GLY A 930 -8.78 -49.83 -13.90
N SER A 931 -8.83 -50.59 -12.80
CA SER A 931 -9.44 -51.92 -12.70
C SER A 931 -10.93 -51.96 -13.11
N LYS A 932 -11.65 -50.84 -12.98
CA LYS A 932 -13.08 -50.76 -13.33
C LYS A 932 -13.29 -50.72 -14.84
N TYR A 933 -12.34 -50.17 -15.58
CA TYR A 933 -12.37 -50.16 -17.04
C TYR A 933 -12.02 -51.54 -17.63
N GLU A 934 -11.20 -52.34 -16.95
CA GLU A 934 -10.79 -53.66 -17.45
C GLU A 934 -11.93 -54.69 -17.48
N ALA A 935 -12.90 -54.55 -16.59
CA ALA A 935 -14.00 -55.50 -16.45
C ALA A 935 -15.01 -55.49 -17.62
N THR A 936 -15.06 -54.42 -18.43
CA THR A 936 -16.12 -54.23 -19.45
C THR A 936 -15.62 -54.32 -20.89
N GLY A 937 -14.32 -54.13 -21.14
CA GLY A 937 -13.74 -54.15 -22.49
C GLY A 937 -14.00 -52.89 -23.35
N ASP A 938 -14.94 -52.01 -22.94
CA ASP A 938 -15.25 -50.71 -23.57
C ASP A 938 -14.50 -49.56 -22.88
N TYR A 939 -13.17 -49.56 -22.96
CA TYR A 939 -12.33 -48.55 -22.31
C TYR A 939 -12.59 -47.14 -22.85
N GLN A 940 -12.77 -47.02 -24.18
CA GLN A 940 -12.94 -45.72 -24.83
C GLN A 940 -14.30 -45.10 -24.52
N GLY A 941 -15.39 -45.87 -24.60
CA GLY A 941 -16.73 -45.37 -24.30
C GLY A 941 -16.87 -44.94 -22.84
N GLN A 942 -16.35 -45.73 -21.90
CA GLN A 942 -16.40 -45.39 -20.47
C GLN A 942 -15.62 -44.14 -20.11
N ILE A 943 -14.39 -43.98 -20.63
CA ILE A 943 -13.58 -42.78 -20.36
C ILE A 943 -14.26 -41.54 -20.97
N LEU A 944 -14.85 -41.65 -22.16
CA LEU A 944 -15.58 -40.55 -22.78
C LEU A 944 -16.88 -40.20 -22.03
N ARG A 945 -17.60 -41.20 -21.49
CA ARG A 945 -18.77 -40.98 -20.62
C ARG A 945 -18.39 -40.29 -19.32
N LEU A 946 -17.31 -40.72 -18.68
CA LEU A 946 -16.78 -40.07 -17.49
C LEU A 946 -16.36 -38.63 -17.80
N TRP A 947 -15.58 -38.42 -18.85
CA TRP A 947 -15.19 -37.08 -19.30
C TRP A 947 -16.41 -36.17 -19.57
N LEU A 948 -17.45 -36.70 -20.22
CA LEU A 948 -18.68 -35.94 -20.47
C LEU A 948 -19.41 -35.60 -19.17
N PHE A 949 -19.47 -36.52 -18.21
CA PHE A 949 -20.03 -36.26 -16.88
C PHE A 949 -19.25 -35.18 -16.14
N GLU A 950 -17.92 -35.27 -16.13
CA GLU A 950 -17.03 -34.33 -15.45
C GLU A 950 -17.08 -32.93 -16.05
N THR A 951 -17.09 -32.82 -17.38
CA THR A 951 -17.25 -31.54 -18.08
C THR A 951 -18.62 -30.91 -17.80
N ASN A 952 -19.69 -31.71 -17.72
CA ASN A 952 -21.01 -31.21 -17.36
C ASN A 952 -21.04 -30.67 -15.92
N CYS A 953 -20.44 -31.40 -14.96
CA CYS A 953 -20.39 -30.96 -13.57
C CYS A 953 -19.59 -29.67 -13.37
N VAL A 954 -18.48 -29.50 -14.11
CA VAL A 954 -17.61 -28.32 -13.95
C VAL A 954 -18.11 -27.11 -14.74
N TYR A 955 -18.57 -27.32 -15.98
CA TYR A 955 -18.95 -26.24 -16.88
C TYR A 955 -20.46 -26.04 -17.01
N LYS A 956 -21.19 -27.10 -17.39
CA LYS A 956 -22.63 -27.01 -17.71
C LYS A 956 -23.47 -26.57 -16.52
N ASP A 957 -23.14 -27.05 -15.32
CA ASP A 957 -23.88 -26.73 -14.09
C ASP A 957 -23.77 -25.26 -13.66
N ARG A 958 -22.77 -24.51 -14.17
CA ARG A 958 -22.70 -23.06 -13.96
C ARG A 958 -23.58 -22.27 -14.91
N LEU A 959 -24.12 -22.87 -15.97
CA LEU A 959 -24.89 -22.17 -17.00
C LEU A 959 -26.38 -22.11 -16.62
N ILE A 960 -26.97 -20.91 -16.71
CA ILE A 960 -28.37 -20.68 -16.32
C ILE A 960 -29.31 -20.67 -17.54
N GLU A 961 -28.91 -19.98 -18.61
CA GLU A 961 -29.77 -19.80 -19.77
C GLU A 961 -29.77 -21.01 -20.69
N LYS A 962 -30.97 -21.41 -21.15
CA LYS A 962 -31.11 -22.49 -22.15
C LYS A 962 -30.31 -22.24 -23.43
N LYS A 963 -30.12 -20.97 -23.81
CA LYS A 963 -29.29 -20.59 -24.98
C LYS A 963 -27.81 -20.90 -24.74
N ASP A 964 -27.31 -20.65 -23.54
CA ASP A 964 -25.92 -20.91 -23.17
C ASP A 964 -25.68 -22.42 -23.09
N ILE A 965 -26.63 -23.16 -22.51
CA ILE A 965 -26.60 -24.63 -22.47
C ILE A 965 -26.57 -25.21 -23.90
N PHE A 966 -27.40 -24.70 -24.81
CA PHE A 966 -27.40 -25.16 -26.21
C PHE A 966 -26.07 -24.89 -26.92
N LYS A 967 -25.45 -23.73 -26.67
CA LYS A 967 -24.12 -23.41 -27.20
C LYS A 967 -23.04 -24.34 -26.63
N TYR A 968 -23.10 -24.63 -25.33
CA TYR A 968 -22.21 -25.58 -24.67
C TYR A 968 -22.33 -26.98 -25.29
N ASP A 969 -23.56 -27.48 -25.45
CA ASP A 969 -23.80 -28.80 -26.04
C ASP A 969 -23.29 -28.85 -27.50
N SER A 970 -23.38 -27.74 -28.24
CA SER A 970 -22.81 -27.60 -29.59
C SER A 970 -21.28 -27.68 -29.59
N ILE A 971 -20.61 -27.01 -28.64
CA ILE A 971 -19.15 -27.04 -28.44
C ILE A 971 -18.67 -28.47 -28.18
N ILE A 972 -19.34 -29.20 -27.28
CA ILE A 972 -19.00 -30.58 -26.95
C ILE A 972 -19.15 -31.49 -28.19
N LYS A 973 -20.26 -31.35 -28.91
CA LYS A 973 -20.53 -32.15 -30.11
C LYS A 973 -19.48 -31.94 -31.21
N GLU A 974 -19.10 -30.69 -31.48
CA GLU A 974 -18.09 -30.36 -32.48
C GLU A 974 -16.73 -30.96 -32.13
N ASN A 975 -16.25 -30.79 -30.90
CA ASN A 975 -14.93 -31.28 -30.50
C ASN A 975 -14.87 -32.82 -30.41
N LEU A 976 -15.94 -33.49 -29.99
CA LEU A 976 -16.01 -34.96 -29.98
C LEU A 976 -15.91 -35.55 -31.39
N GLU A 977 -16.57 -34.94 -32.38
CA GLU A 977 -16.50 -35.38 -33.77
C GLU A 977 -15.08 -35.17 -34.35
N ILE A 978 -14.42 -34.06 -34.01
CA ILE A 978 -13.07 -33.75 -34.46
C ILE A 978 -12.03 -34.76 -33.92
N TYR A 979 -12.01 -35.00 -32.61
CA TYR A 979 -10.94 -35.78 -31.97
C TYR A 979 -11.21 -37.29 -31.89
N PHE A 980 -12.48 -37.69 -31.82
CA PHE A 980 -12.89 -39.09 -31.63
C PHE A 980 -13.87 -39.60 -32.70
N LYS A 981 -14.26 -38.78 -33.70
CA LYS A 981 -15.16 -39.16 -34.81
C LYS A 981 -16.45 -39.84 -34.31
N THR A 982 -16.95 -39.35 -33.19
CA THR A 982 -18.06 -39.94 -32.44
C THR A 982 -19.00 -38.82 -31.98
N SER A 983 -20.29 -39.13 -31.90
CA SER A 983 -21.31 -38.22 -31.37
C SER A 983 -21.66 -38.55 -29.92
N VAL A 984 -22.16 -37.56 -29.19
CA VAL A 984 -22.73 -37.73 -27.84
C VAL A 984 -23.76 -38.86 -27.84
N ASP A 985 -24.65 -38.89 -28.84
CA ASP A 985 -25.69 -39.92 -28.95
C ASP A 985 -25.11 -41.35 -29.00
N LYS A 986 -23.95 -41.55 -29.64
CA LYS A 986 -23.28 -42.86 -29.68
C LYS A 986 -22.62 -43.23 -28.35
N ILE A 987 -22.11 -42.23 -27.61
CA ILE A 987 -21.45 -42.43 -26.32
C ILE A 987 -22.47 -42.77 -25.23
N MET A 988 -23.71 -42.30 -25.37
CA MET A 988 -24.84 -42.54 -24.48
C MET A 988 -25.48 -43.93 -24.67
N PHE A 989 -24.74 -44.91 -25.18
CA PHE A 989 -25.13 -46.32 -25.14
C PHE A 989 -24.16 -47.11 -24.27
N ASP A 990 -24.68 -48.05 -23.49
CA ASP A 990 -23.87 -48.93 -22.67
C ASP A 990 -23.19 -50.03 -23.51
N PHE A 991 -22.35 -50.86 -22.89
CA PHE A 991 -21.66 -51.97 -23.56
C PHE A 991 -22.61 -53.06 -24.09
N LYS A 992 -23.88 -53.06 -23.67
CA LYS A 992 -24.93 -53.97 -24.14
C LYS A 992 -25.75 -53.36 -25.29
N GLY A 993 -25.50 -52.10 -25.65
CA GLY A 993 -26.22 -51.37 -26.69
C GLY A 993 -27.54 -50.76 -26.22
N GLU A 994 -27.75 -50.62 -24.91
CA GLU A 994 -28.93 -49.95 -24.35
C GLU A 994 -28.71 -48.44 -24.15
N PRO A 995 -29.73 -47.60 -24.39
CA PRO A 995 -29.61 -46.16 -24.25
C PRO A 995 -29.50 -45.75 -22.77
N ILE A 996 -28.40 -45.08 -22.43
CA ILE A 996 -28.16 -44.46 -21.14
C ILE A 996 -28.91 -43.12 -21.12
N LYS A 997 -29.96 -43.03 -20.29
CA LYS A 997 -30.72 -41.78 -20.14
C LYS A 997 -29.92 -40.68 -19.46
N ASP A 998 -29.20 -41.03 -18.39
CA ASP A 998 -28.47 -40.08 -17.56
C ASP A 998 -27.12 -40.69 -17.14
N LEU A 999 -26.05 -39.90 -17.28
CA LEU A 999 -24.73 -40.28 -16.81
C LEU A 999 -24.68 -40.08 -15.30
N LEU A 1000 -24.59 -41.19 -14.56
CA LEU A 1000 -24.52 -41.18 -13.11
C LEU A 1000 -23.25 -41.90 -12.65
N PHE A 1001 -22.48 -41.21 -11.82
CA PHE A 1001 -21.27 -41.74 -11.19
C PHE A 1001 -21.38 -41.63 -9.67
N GLY A 1002 -20.79 -42.57 -8.95
CA GLY A 1002 -20.74 -42.51 -7.49
C GLY A 1002 -20.27 -43.81 -6.86
N ASN A 1003 -19.99 -43.76 -5.56
CA ASN A 1003 -19.57 -44.90 -4.74
C ASN A 1003 -20.76 -45.59 -4.04
N PHE A 1004 -21.94 -45.63 -4.67
CA PHE A 1004 -23.16 -46.13 -4.04
C PHE A 1004 -23.19 -47.65 -3.84
N LYS A 1005 -22.37 -48.40 -4.59
CA LYS A 1005 -22.30 -49.86 -4.50
C LYS A 1005 -21.53 -50.30 -3.24
N PRO A 1006 -21.71 -51.56 -2.77
CA PRO A 1006 -21.09 -52.03 -1.52
C PRO A 1006 -19.56 -52.03 -1.50
N ASP A 1007 -18.91 -52.01 -2.66
CA ASP A 1007 -17.46 -51.88 -2.78
C ASP A 1007 -16.95 -50.47 -2.42
N ASN A 1008 -17.86 -49.50 -2.30
CA ASN A 1008 -17.58 -48.10 -1.96
C ASN A 1008 -16.53 -47.45 -2.88
N VAL A 1009 -16.48 -47.89 -4.14
CA VAL A 1009 -15.58 -47.36 -5.18
C VAL A 1009 -16.38 -46.44 -6.11
N TYR A 1010 -15.86 -45.25 -6.36
CA TYR A 1010 -16.42 -44.32 -7.33
C TYR A 1010 -16.38 -44.92 -8.75
N GLN A 1011 -17.55 -45.17 -9.33
CA GLN A 1011 -17.68 -45.83 -10.63
C GLN A 1011 -18.97 -45.44 -11.34
N GLU A 1012 -19.07 -45.81 -12.62
CA GLU A 1012 -20.28 -45.64 -13.43
C GLU A 1012 -21.44 -46.51 -12.92
N LEU A 1013 -22.62 -45.92 -12.78
CA LEU A 1013 -23.85 -46.60 -12.35
C LEU A 1013 -24.63 -47.13 -13.56
N ASN A 1014 -24.07 -48.15 -14.23
CA ASN A 1014 -24.71 -48.84 -15.37
C ASN A 1014 -25.80 -49.82 -14.91
N MET A 1015 -26.88 -49.31 -14.30
CA MET A 1015 -28.01 -50.10 -13.80
C MET A 1015 -29.34 -49.38 -14.07
N ASP A 1016 -30.43 -50.14 -14.16
CA ASP A 1016 -31.76 -49.55 -14.34
C ASP A 1016 -32.10 -48.57 -13.21
N GLN A 1017 -32.78 -47.47 -13.53
CA GLN A 1017 -33.15 -46.42 -12.57
C GLN A 1017 -33.89 -46.96 -11.34
N ASN A 1018 -34.70 -48.01 -11.47
CA ASN A 1018 -35.39 -48.64 -10.35
C ASN A 1018 -34.43 -49.31 -9.36
N THR A 1019 -33.36 -49.91 -9.86
CA THR A 1019 -32.30 -50.52 -9.04
C THR A 1019 -31.51 -49.46 -8.29
N ILE A 1020 -31.17 -48.35 -8.95
CA ILE A 1020 -30.49 -47.21 -8.33
C ILE A 1020 -31.37 -46.61 -7.22
N ARG A 1021 -32.67 -46.44 -7.47
CA ARG A 1021 -33.62 -45.97 -6.45
C ARG A 1021 -33.68 -46.89 -5.24
N LYS A 1022 -33.74 -48.20 -5.46
CA LYS A 1022 -33.77 -49.18 -4.37
C LYS A 1022 -32.48 -49.12 -3.54
N LEU A 1023 -31.33 -49.04 -4.19
CA LEU A 1023 -30.03 -48.92 -3.54
C LEU A 1023 -29.92 -47.64 -2.69
N ILE A 1024 -30.39 -46.50 -3.20
CA ILE A 1024 -30.44 -45.24 -2.44
C ILE A 1024 -31.42 -45.35 -1.27
N GLN A 1025 -32.57 -46.01 -1.45
CA GLN A 1025 -33.53 -46.24 -0.39
C GLN A 1025 -32.94 -47.10 0.73
N ASP A 1026 -32.17 -48.14 0.39
CA ASP A 1026 -31.48 -48.99 1.36
C ASP A 1026 -30.45 -48.17 2.18
N HIS A 1027 -29.76 -47.21 1.55
CA HIS A 1027 -28.87 -46.26 2.24
C HIS A 1027 -29.62 -45.29 3.15
N ILE A 1028 -30.77 -44.77 2.72
CA ILE A 1028 -31.64 -43.90 3.55
C ILE A 1028 -32.15 -44.68 4.77
N ASP A 1029 -32.59 -45.91 4.59
CA ASP A 1029 -33.08 -46.77 5.67
C ASP A 1029 -31.95 -47.10 6.65
N SER A 1030 -30.74 -47.32 6.15
CA SER A 1030 -29.54 -47.53 6.98
C SER A 1030 -29.18 -46.29 7.78
N TYR A 1031 -29.21 -45.10 7.16
CA TYR A 1031 -28.99 -43.82 7.83
C TYR A 1031 -30.02 -43.61 8.96
N ASN A 1032 -31.30 -43.84 8.67
CA ASN A 1032 -32.41 -43.63 9.61
C ASN A 1032 -32.41 -44.62 10.79
N ARG A 1033 -31.71 -45.75 10.68
CA ARG A 1033 -31.48 -46.70 11.79
C ARG A 1033 -30.39 -46.23 12.75
N ILE A 1034 -29.39 -45.53 12.23
CA ILE A 1034 -28.20 -45.12 12.99
C ILE A 1034 -28.39 -43.74 13.61
N ASN A 1035 -28.99 -42.80 12.86
CA ASN A 1035 -29.07 -41.39 13.24
C ASN A 1035 -30.44 -40.99 13.78
N ASN A 1036 -30.46 -40.10 14.78
CA ASN A 1036 -31.69 -39.57 15.38
C ASN A 1036 -32.45 -38.64 14.44
N GLN A 1037 -31.74 -37.81 13.67
CA GLN A 1037 -32.34 -36.91 12.69
C GLN A 1037 -32.67 -37.70 11.42
N LYS A 1038 -33.93 -38.10 11.24
CA LYS A 1038 -34.34 -38.95 10.12
C LYS A 1038 -34.44 -38.17 8.80
N ILE A 1039 -33.98 -38.79 7.72
CA ILE A 1039 -34.15 -38.34 6.34
C ILE A 1039 -35.45 -38.92 5.78
N ASN A 1040 -36.41 -38.03 5.51
CA ASN A 1040 -37.67 -38.34 4.83
C ASN A 1040 -37.72 -37.61 3.48
N ILE A 1041 -37.03 -38.14 2.48
CA ILE A 1041 -37.04 -37.62 1.10
C ILE A 1041 -37.58 -38.67 0.16
N VAL A 1042 -38.45 -38.24 -0.76
CA VAL A 1042 -38.86 -39.05 -1.90
C VAL A 1042 -37.78 -38.98 -2.96
N VAL A 1043 -37.25 -40.13 -3.37
CA VAL A 1043 -36.14 -40.25 -4.33
C VAL A 1043 -36.64 -40.01 -5.77
N PHE A 1044 -36.83 -38.73 -6.12
CA PHE A 1044 -37.10 -38.31 -7.51
C PHE A 1044 -35.84 -38.38 -8.37
N HIS A 1045 -36.03 -38.32 -9.69
CA HIS A 1045 -34.92 -38.43 -10.63
C HIS A 1045 -33.87 -37.32 -10.45
N ASP A 1046 -34.28 -36.07 -10.30
CA ASP A 1046 -33.39 -34.92 -10.07
C ASP A 1046 -32.60 -35.05 -8.75
N ALA A 1047 -33.20 -35.66 -7.73
CA ALA A 1047 -32.54 -35.92 -6.45
C ALA A 1047 -31.38 -36.93 -6.60
N ILE A 1048 -31.52 -37.93 -7.48
CA ILE A 1048 -30.46 -38.90 -7.78
C ILE A 1048 -29.29 -38.22 -8.50
N GLN A 1049 -29.59 -37.37 -9.49
CA GLN A 1049 -28.57 -36.61 -10.21
C GLN A 1049 -27.81 -35.68 -9.26
N LEU A 1050 -28.53 -34.93 -8.42
CA LEU A 1050 -27.92 -34.04 -7.44
C LEU A 1050 -27.09 -34.81 -6.40
N LEU A 1051 -27.58 -35.95 -5.91
CA LEU A 1051 -26.85 -36.81 -4.99
C LEU A 1051 -25.54 -37.33 -5.61
N SER A 1052 -25.57 -37.75 -6.88
CA SER A 1052 -24.38 -38.17 -7.63
C SER A 1052 -23.35 -37.04 -7.74
N LYS A 1053 -23.79 -35.81 -8.02
CA LYS A 1053 -22.91 -34.63 -8.08
C LYS A 1053 -22.30 -34.25 -6.73
N ILE A 1054 -23.09 -34.28 -5.65
CA ILE A 1054 -22.59 -34.00 -4.29
C ILE A 1054 -21.58 -35.08 -3.88
N ASN A 1055 -21.89 -36.35 -4.17
CA ASN A 1055 -21.01 -37.48 -3.87
C ASN A 1055 -19.65 -37.37 -4.58
N ARG A 1056 -19.64 -36.96 -5.87
CA ARG A 1056 -18.41 -36.63 -6.61
C ARG A 1056 -17.57 -35.60 -5.85
N ILE A 1057 -18.18 -34.52 -5.39
CA ILE A 1057 -17.46 -33.43 -4.71
C ILE A 1057 -16.88 -33.89 -3.37
N ILE A 1058 -17.63 -34.65 -2.57
CA ILE A 1058 -17.18 -35.13 -1.25
C ILE A 1058 -15.99 -36.09 -1.36
N ASN A 1059 -15.97 -36.93 -2.41
CA ASN A 1059 -14.88 -37.89 -2.59
C ASN A 1059 -13.59 -37.25 -3.12
N GLN A 1060 -13.69 -36.12 -3.82
CA GLN A 1060 -12.53 -35.39 -4.34
C GLN A 1060 -11.82 -34.57 -3.25
N THR A 1061 -10.50 -34.71 -3.15
CA THR A 1061 -9.66 -33.87 -2.28
C THR A 1061 -9.63 -32.43 -2.77
N PHE A 1062 -9.63 -31.45 -1.84
CA PHE A 1062 -9.63 -30.01 -2.13
C PHE A 1062 -10.80 -29.56 -3.05
N SER A 1063 -11.94 -30.23 -2.94
CA SER A 1063 -13.16 -29.91 -3.68
C SER A 1063 -14.20 -29.31 -2.75
N HIS A 1064 -14.91 -28.29 -3.23
CA HIS A 1064 -15.91 -27.55 -2.48
C HIS A 1064 -17.18 -27.37 -3.32
N ALA A 1065 -18.34 -27.40 -2.68
CA ALA A 1065 -19.63 -27.19 -3.34
C ALA A 1065 -20.28 -25.90 -2.83
N LEU A 1066 -20.72 -25.05 -3.77
CA LEU A 1066 -21.70 -24.01 -3.49
C LEU A 1066 -23.04 -24.41 -4.11
N LEU A 1067 -23.96 -24.88 -3.28
CA LEU A 1067 -25.26 -25.38 -3.73
C LEU A 1067 -26.26 -24.20 -3.78
N ILE A 1068 -26.55 -23.71 -4.98
CA ILE A 1068 -27.47 -22.59 -5.20
C ILE A 1068 -28.81 -23.15 -5.69
N GLY A 1069 -29.89 -22.88 -4.96
CA GLY A 1069 -31.23 -23.31 -5.34
C GLY A 1069 -32.31 -22.70 -4.45
N LEU A 1070 -33.57 -22.90 -4.83
CA LEU A 1070 -34.70 -22.51 -3.99
C LEU A 1070 -34.71 -23.34 -2.70
N GLY A 1071 -35.04 -22.69 -1.58
CA GLY A 1071 -35.21 -23.37 -0.30
C GLY A 1071 -36.23 -24.51 -0.38
N GLY A 1072 -35.93 -25.64 0.28
CA GLY A 1072 -36.78 -26.83 0.23
C GLY A 1072 -36.49 -27.81 -0.92
N SER A 1073 -35.49 -27.54 -1.76
CA SER A 1073 -35.01 -28.44 -2.83
C SER A 1073 -34.35 -29.74 -2.34
N GLY A 1074 -34.16 -29.91 -1.02
CA GLY A 1074 -33.57 -31.11 -0.42
C GLY A 1074 -32.04 -31.16 -0.43
N ALA A 1075 -31.35 -30.09 -0.86
CA ALA A 1075 -29.89 -30.03 -0.94
C ALA A 1075 -29.20 -30.35 0.40
N HIS A 1076 -29.68 -29.76 1.50
CA HIS A 1076 -29.16 -30.01 2.86
C HIS A 1076 -29.22 -31.49 3.24
N THR A 1077 -30.38 -32.10 3.02
CA THR A 1077 -30.65 -33.49 3.34
C THR A 1077 -29.90 -34.47 2.43
N LEU A 1078 -29.78 -34.16 1.14
CA LEU A 1078 -29.00 -34.96 0.19
C LEU A 1078 -27.50 -34.88 0.51
N THR A 1079 -27.01 -33.75 1.02
CA THR A 1079 -25.62 -33.62 1.48
C THR A 1079 -25.34 -34.50 2.70
N ARG A 1080 -26.27 -34.56 3.66
CA ARG A 1080 -26.20 -35.51 4.78
C ARG A 1080 -26.14 -36.96 4.33
N LEU A 1081 -26.99 -37.32 3.36
CA LEU A 1081 -27.02 -38.67 2.80
C LEU A 1081 -25.71 -39.00 2.07
N ALA A 1082 -25.21 -38.10 1.22
CA ALA A 1082 -23.96 -38.29 0.48
C ALA A 1082 -22.76 -38.44 1.43
N THR A 1083 -22.71 -37.64 2.49
CA THR A 1083 -21.66 -37.70 3.53
C THR A 1083 -21.66 -39.04 4.23
N PHE A 1084 -22.84 -39.57 4.58
CA PHE A 1084 -22.99 -40.89 5.19
C PHE A 1084 -22.58 -42.03 4.24
N ILE A 1085 -22.95 -41.95 2.95
CA ILE A 1085 -22.57 -42.96 1.95
C ILE A 1085 -21.05 -43.03 1.79
N SER A 1086 -20.36 -41.88 1.79
CA SER A 1086 -18.89 -41.83 1.75
C SER A 1086 -18.23 -42.20 3.08
N GLY A 1087 -18.99 -42.45 4.15
CA GLY A 1087 -18.46 -42.80 5.47
C GLY A 1087 -17.81 -41.63 6.22
N TYR A 1088 -18.15 -40.39 5.86
CA TYR A 1088 -17.63 -39.18 6.50
C TYR A 1088 -18.57 -38.72 7.61
N THR A 1089 -18.05 -37.93 8.53
CA THR A 1089 -18.85 -37.31 9.60
C THR A 1089 -19.33 -35.94 9.16
N ILE A 1090 -20.62 -35.64 9.32
CA ILE A 1090 -21.12 -34.30 9.04
C ILE A 1090 -20.91 -33.40 10.26
N GLN A 1091 -20.41 -32.19 10.03
CA GLN A 1091 -20.29 -31.14 11.03
C GLN A 1091 -21.18 -29.98 10.58
N GLU A 1092 -22.10 -29.58 11.45
CA GLU A 1092 -22.97 -28.43 11.27
C GLU A 1092 -22.73 -27.49 12.45
N ILE A 1093 -22.77 -26.19 12.19
CA ILE A 1093 -22.59 -25.17 13.22
C ILE A 1093 -23.93 -24.94 13.88
N GLU A 1094 -23.99 -25.15 15.19
CA GLU A 1094 -25.21 -24.98 15.98
C GLU A 1094 -25.38 -23.48 16.26
N GLY A 1095 -26.50 -22.90 15.80
CA GLY A 1095 -26.81 -21.49 16.04
C GLY A 1095 -28.29 -21.24 16.29
N GLU A 1096 -28.59 -20.68 17.47
CA GLU A 1096 -29.76 -19.81 17.62
C GLU A 1096 -29.55 -18.52 16.80
N LYS A 1097 -30.61 -17.72 16.61
CA LYS A 1097 -30.77 -16.66 15.58
C LYS A 1097 -29.72 -15.52 15.50
N SER A 1098 -28.60 -15.58 16.22
CA SER A 1098 -27.46 -14.67 16.05
C SER A 1098 -26.21 -15.28 16.71
N LEU A 1099 -25.34 -15.89 15.91
CA LEU A 1099 -24.06 -16.41 16.40
C LEU A 1099 -23.08 -15.24 16.58
N SER A 1100 -22.36 -15.18 17.69
CA SER A 1100 -21.27 -14.20 17.85
C SER A 1100 -20.00 -14.69 17.15
N ILE A 1101 -19.08 -13.76 16.84
CA ILE A 1101 -17.81 -14.09 16.17
C ILE A 1101 -16.90 -14.93 17.09
N ASP A 1102 -16.96 -14.70 18.40
CA ASP A 1102 -16.17 -15.47 19.36
C ASP A 1102 -16.73 -16.90 19.48
N ASP A 1103 -18.06 -17.07 19.51
CA ASP A 1103 -18.68 -18.39 19.48
C ASP A 1103 -18.33 -19.15 18.19
N TRP A 1104 -18.33 -18.46 17.04
CA TRP A 1104 -17.89 -19.04 15.77
C TRP A 1104 -16.46 -19.58 15.85
N LYS A 1105 -15.52 -18.76 16.35
CA LYS A 1105 -14.11 -19.14 16.46
C LYS A 1105 -13.93 -20.30 17.43
N ASP A 1106 -14.65 -20.30 18.55
CA ASP A 1106 -14.58 -21.39 19.53
C ASP A 1106 -15.15 -22.70 18.96
N GLN A 1107 -16.28 -22.65 18.25
CA GLN A 1107 -16.84 -23.82 17.57
C GLN A 1107 -15.92 -24.35 16.47
N MET A 1108 -15.35 -23.47 15.64
CA MET A 1108 -14.39 -23.85 14.60
C MET A 1108 -13.11 -24.45 15.19
N ARG A 1109 -12.60 -23.90 16.31
CA ARG A 1109 -11.45 -24.43 17.04
C ARG A 1109 -11.74 -25.85 17.54
N GLN A 1110 -12.88 -26.07 18.20
CA GLN A 1110 -13.27 -27.39 18.71
C GLN A 1110 -13.48 -28.39 17.58
N LEU A 1111 -14.12 -27.97 16.48
CA LEU A 1111 -14.35 -28.79 15.30
C LEU A 1111 -13.04 -29.26 14.69
N LEU A 1112 -12.11 -28.35 14.41
CA LEU A 1112 -10.81 -28.68 13.83
C LEU A 1112 -9.97 -29.56 14.77
N LYS A 1113 -9.98 -29.28 16.08
CA LYS A 1113 -9.31 -30.11 17.10
C LYS A 1113 -9.88 -31.53 17.13
N ASN A 1114 -11.20 -31.68 17.05
CA ASN A 1114 -11.86 -32.99 17.03
C ASN A 1114 -11.55 -33.80 15.76
N ILE A 1115 -11.49 -33.14 14.60
CA ILE A 1115 -11.14 -33.78 13.33
C ILE A 1115 -9.73 -34.38 13.40
N VAL A 1116 -8.76 -33.59 13.89
CA VAL A 1116 -7.36 -34.01 14.01
C VAL A 1116 -7.21 -35.12 15.07
N MET A 1117 -7.75 -34.92 16.27
CA MET A 1117 -7.60 -35.88 17.38
C MET A 1117 -8.25 -37.24 17.13
N LYS A 1118 -9.34 -37.29 16.35
CA LYS A 1118 -10.05 -38.53 16.02
C LYS A 1118 -9.60 -39.15 14.69
N GLU A 1119 -8.72 -38.50 13.94
CA GLU A 1119 -8.33 -38.86 12.57
C GLU A 1119 -9.56 -39.13 11.66
N GLN A 1120 -10.63 -38.34 11.85
CA GLN A 1120 -11.89 -38.54 11.15
C GLN A 1120 -11.98 -37.65 9.91
N ARG A 1121 -12.49 -38.19 8.80
CA ARG A 1121 -12.86 -37.39 7.63
C ARG A 1121 -14.23 -36.76 7.88
N SER A 1122 -14.33 -35.46 7.65
CA SER A 1122 -15.53 -34.68 7.95
C SER A 1122 -15.93 -33.75 6.81
N VAL A 1123 -17.24 -33.47 6.71
CA VAL A 1123 -17.81 -32.48 5.81
C VAL A 1123 -18.42 -31.38 6.67
N LEU A 1124 -17.95 -30.15 6.49
CA LEU A 1124 -18.54 -28.95 7.10
C LEU A 1124 -19.69 -28.46 6.21
N LEU A 1125 -20.91 -28.46 6.74
CA LEU A 1125 -22.10 -27.95 6.07
C LEU A 1125 -22.51 -26.60 6.67
N LEU A 1126 -22.58 -25.59 5.81
CA LEU A 1126 -22.88 -24.21 6.17
C LEU A 1126 -24.15 -23.75 5.43
N SER A 1127 -25.07 -23.08 6.14
CA SER A 1127 -26.26 -22.45 5.56
C SER A 1127 -26.13 -20.93 5.59
N ASP A 1128 -26.62 -20.27 4.54
CA ASP A 1128 -26.76 -18.81 4.45
C ASP A 1128 -27.47 -18.17 5.65
N SER A 1129 -28.49 -18.85 6.20
CA SER A 1129 -29.25 -18.39 7.36
C SER A 1129 -28.45 -18.25 8.66
N GLN A 1130 -27.20 -18.73 8.69
CA GLN A 1130 -26.34 -18.72 9.87
C GLN A 1130 -25.37 -17.51 9.91
N PHE A 1131 -25.30 -16.72 8.84
CA PHE A 1131 -24.28 -15.67 8.69
C PHE A 1131 -24.89 -14.26 8.70
N ASP A 1132 -24.66 -13.54 9.79
CA ASP A 1132 -25.07 -12.13 9.95
C ASP A 1132 -23.94 -11.13 9.67
N SER A 1133 -22.69 -11.59 9.58
CA SER A 1133 -21.48 -10.75 9.43
C SER A 1133 -20.59 -11.23 8.29
N GLU A 1134 -19.94 -10.28 7.62
CA GLU A 1134 -18.98 -10.57 6.54
C GLU A 1134 -17.68 -11.24 7.04
N LEU A 1135 -17.38 -11.11 8.34
CA LEU A 1135 -16.17 -11.68 8.96
C LEU A 1135 -16.15 -13.22 8.94
N TYR A 1136 -17.32 -13.87 8.95
CA TYR A 1136 -17.40 -15.33 8.82
C TYR A 1136 -16.86 -15.82 7.47
N PHE A 1137 -17.16 -15.07 6.40
CA PHE A 1137 -16.69 -15.42 5.06
C PHE A 1137 -15.18 -15.23 4.91
N GLU A 1138 -14.55 -14.38 5.72
CA GLU A 1138 -13.10 -14.25 5.77
C GLU A 1138 -12.43 -15.51 6.34
N ASP A 1139 -12.91 -16.02 7.47
CA ASP A 1139 -12.41 -17.27 8.04
C ASP A 1139 -12.61 -18.46 7.08
N ILE A 1140 -13.77 -18.52 6.42
CA ILE A 1140 -14.03 -19.52 5.38
C ILE A 1140 -13.04 -19.37 4.21
N ASN A 1141 -12.79 -18.15 3.74
CA ASN A 1141 -11.82 -17.90 2.67
C ASN A 1141 -10.40 -18.33 3.07
N ASN A 1142 -9.99 -18.09 4.31
CA ASN A 1142 -8.69 -18.54 4.83
C ASN A 1142 -8.62 -20.07 4.86
N LEU A 1143 -9.68 -20.74 5.31
CA LEU A 1143 -9.77 -22.20 5.28
C LEU A 1143 -9.70 -22.76 3.85
N LEU A 1144 -10.35 -22.12 2.87
CA LEU A 1144 -10.33 -22.53 1.47
C LEU A 1144 -8.96 -22.31 0.79
N ASN A 1145 -8.25 -21.24 1.13
CA ASN A 1145 -7.00 -20.86 0.48
C ASN A 1145 -5.75 -21.47 1.14
N LEU A 1146 -5.72 -21.48 2.48
CA LEU A 1146 -4.58 -21.88 3.30
C LEU A 1146 -4.81 -23.23 3.99
N GLY A 1147 -6.06 -23.62 4.22
CA GLY A 1147 -6.40 -24.80 5.03
C GLY A 1147 -6.40 -24.53 6.53
N GLU A 1148 -6.23 -23.27 6.96
CA GLU A 1148 -6.18 -22.86 8.36
C GLU A 1148 -6.83 -21.48 8.56
N ILE A 1149 -7.27 -21.21 9.79
CA ILE A 1149 -7.76 -19.89 10.22
C ILE A 1149 -6.65 -19.26 11.08
N PRO A 1150 -6.11 -18.08 10.71
CA PRO A 1150 -5.05 -17.42 11.47
C PRO A 1150 -5.44 -17.15 12.93
N ASN A 1151 -4.50 -17.35 13.85
CA ASN A 1151 -4.68 -17.13 15.30
C ASN A 1151 -5.90 -17.83 15.91
N LEU A 1152 -6.39 -18.91 15.29
CA LEU A 1152 -7.47 -19.70 15.87
C LEU A 1152 -7.01 -20.45 17.12
N PHE A 1153 -5.78 -20.97 17.10
CA PHE A 1153 -5.11 -21.64 18.21
C PHE A 1153 -4.12 -20.69 18.88
N GLN A 1154 -4.06 -20.71 20.21
CA GLN A 1154 -3.04 -19.96 20.96
C GLN A 1154 -1.70 -20.70 20.88
N GLY A 1155 -0.56 -20.03 21.03
CA GLY A 1155 0.75 -20.65 20.82
C GLY A 1155 1.12 -21.85 21.73
N GLU A 1156 0.34 -22.12 22.78
CA GLU A 1156 0.47 -23.33 23.62
C GLU A 1156 -0.37 -24.52 23.12
N GLU A 1157 -1.35 -24.29 22.26
CA GLU A 1157 -2.26 -25.27 21.64
C GLU A 1157 -1.85 -25.61 20.21
#